data_AF-A0A3M1LWP3-F1
#
_entry.id   AF-A0A3M1LWP3-F1
#
_cell.length_a   1.000
_cell.length_b   1.000
_cell.length_c   1.000
_cell.angle_alpha   90.00
_cell.angle_beta   90.00
_cell.angle_gamma   90.00
#
_symmetry.space_group_name_H-M   'P 1'
#
loop_
_entity.id
_entity.type
_entity.pdbx_description
1 polymer ?
#
loop_
_entity_poly.entity_id
_entity_poly.type
_entity_poly.pdbx_seq_one_letter_code
_entity_poly.pdbx_strand_id
1 'polypeptide(L)'
;MFHNLSEGTMRYNVLVVGLVLLSLVSVAIADDGKGNEDQRRSVIGKFDNNASYPRPFPLGPSDNPNPNPAVKNTLAPTVSTGYYIVDGNDNADPAWKTYPFLFPVNEIDLNYQPTTWRQILSGPHQFDDSYWIGHPEGRPYFQNPATKTAQLPYGTDSTDNAFAGPIPIGFPFYFNGVRYDSFYVSTNGIIAFSNRRYFYDENGQRIEREIAPGVFSYYDPEREDTRPPQGSSGATDPTPDDYGYRCIALGKTPPGTGTISESSANAQDGIRNGNNRWSGNDGINSIANFTNNPPLILPCWGNLQLSVYNPQGNYIDDFGKVYYKRSISGDRLIIWYQNLTPRGTWTFFRGGASQGTFNYNADIRPGDRNFISASVAVVLNRSDSSIHVVFTNLQGVAFDNFNRPYTARDMFRNNTTMAVRGQARHNTYNSLDGSSSATTTRYLQYTVYYTQTASGYNPKVYVSGTGLEDNSTPAVGVVIQFKQWKNTVRAVTTEYRVKPRDPNQAADYTVVVPSQNVNNFEILAGDGRLGGIQPIAIFQNLSNDIQGPRGVNYQPQNIKFSARFRIINDATGRVVYNRLVRINSFFSDNSNWTVGGYRLGTIQVAGANQPPVFTATSPAPSLNGVPPYAYVQVQFPPFEPNEFIDDQIGRFTAYVIAVPVDSNGIGYKDMWPFDDTVKFRLFVMRRLSQLNEDVREYHVVGGNAIPSV
;
A
#
# COMPACT_ATOMS: atom_id res chain seq x y z
N MET A 1 -48.35 44.68 48.21
CA MET A 1 -48.20 43.32 48.73
C MET A 1 -47.57 42.51 47.62
N PHE A 2 -46.28 42.19 47.79
CA PHE A 2 -45.45 41.43 46.86
C PHE A 2 -45.99 39.99 46.73
N HIS A 3 -46.02 39.43 45.51
CA HIS A 3 -45.31 38.20 45.14
C HIS A 3 -45.80 37.58 43.82
N ASN A 4 -44.81 37.15 43.03
CA ASN A 4 -44.83 36.02 42.09
C ASN A 4 -45.62 36.17 40.78
N LEU A 5 -44.95 36.75 39.78
CA LEU A 5 -45.06 36.25 38.41
C LEU A 5 -43.71 35.73 37.93
N SER A 6 -43.75 34.47 37.54
CA SER A 6 -42.72 33.47 37.30
C SER A 6 -41.57 33.88 36.38
N GLU A 7 -40.35 33.55 36.81
CA GLU A 7 -39.09 33.47 36.05
C GLU A 7 -39.09 32.45 34.88
N GLY A 8 -40.26 31.94 34.47
CA GLY A 8 -40.37 30.86 33.48
C GLY A 8 -40.34 31.31 32.02
N THR A 9 -40.83 32.51 31.71
CA THR A 9 -40.98 33.00 30.33
C THR A 9 -39.69 33.58 29.74
N MET A 10 -38.79 34.12 30.57
CA MET A 10 -37.46 34.54 30.09
C MET A 10 -36.53 33.36 29.82
N ARG A 11 -36.68 32.23 30.51
CA ARG A 11 -35.88 31.03 30.24
C ARG A 11 -36.26 30.37 28.92
N TYR A 12 -37.54 30.40 28.52
CA TYR A 12 -37.99 29.86 27.24
C TYR A 12 -37.56 30.72 26.04
N ASN A 13 -37.62 32.04 26.15
CA ASN A 13 -37.19 32.92 25.06
C ASN A 13 -35.65 32.94 24.89
N VAL A 14 -34.88 32.81 25.99
CA VAL A 14 -33.42 32.66 25.90
C VAL A 14 -33.03 31.27 25.38
N LEU A 15 -33.80 30.20 25.68
CA LEU A 15 -33.55 28.88 25.10
C LEU A 15 -33.90 28.84 23.61
N VAL A 16 -34.99 29.49 23.18
CA VAL A 16 -35.42 29.52 21.77
C VAL A 16 -34.50 30.44 20.94
N VAL A 17 -34.09 31.60 21.46
CA VAL A 17 -33.08 32.45 20.80
C VAL A 17 -31.71 31.76 20.81
N GLY A 18 -31.36 31.03 21.87
CA GLY A 18 -30.16 30.19 21.94
C GLY A 18 -30.19 29.01 20.97
N LEU A 19 -31.33 28.35 20.78
CA LEU A 19 -31.53 27.27 19.81
C LEU A 19 -31.56 27.78 18.36
N VAL A 20 -32.11 28.97 18.12
CA VAL A 20 -32.12 29.60 16.79
C VAL A 20 -30.72 30.14 16.44
N LEU A 21 -29.97 30.70 17.39
CA LEU A 21 -28.56 31.06 17.20
C LEU A 21 -27.66 29.82 17.06
N LEU A 22 -27.92 28.73 17.79
CA LEU A 22 -27.23 27.45 17.59
C LEU A 22 -27.58 26.82 16.24
N SER A 23 -28.82 26.95 15.74
CA SER A 23 -29.18 26.49 14.40
C SER A 23 -28.65 27.39 13.29
N LEU A 24 -28.48 28.70 13.52
CA LEU A 24 -27.85 29.61 12.56
C LEU A 24 -26.33 29.46 12.54
N VAL A 25 -25.70 29.09 13.66
CA VAL A 25 -24.30 28.63 13.67
C VAL A 25 -24.18 27.24 13.02
N SER A 26 -25.21 26.40 13.06
CA SER A 26 -25.26 25.12 12.34
C SER A 26 -25.45 25.28 10.81
N VAL A 27 -25.94 26.43 10.34
CA VAL A 27 -26.12 26.74 8.91
C VAL A 27 -25.02 27.68 8.39
N ALA A 28 -24.35 28.43 9.26
CA ALA A 28 -23.11 29.18 8.95
C ALA A 28 -21.83 28.35 9.11
N ILE A 29 -21.93 27.12 9.62
CA ILE A 29 -20.97 26.03 9.40
C ILE A 29 -21.59 25.05 8.40
N ALA A 30 -22.15 25.58 7.31
CA ALA A 30 -21.96 24.92 6.03
C ALA A 30 -20.51 25.20 5.64
N ASP A 31 -19.59 24.48 6.30
CA ASP A 31 -18.24 24.30 5.79
C ASP A 31 -18.44 23.84 4.36
N ASP A 32 -18.04 24.69 3.43
CA ASP A 32 -18.12 24.48 2.00
C ASP A 32 -17.58 23.07 1.80
N GLY A 33 -18.51 22.14 1.52
CA GLY A 33 -18.24 20.73 1.42
C GLY A 33 -17.25 20.53 0.29
N LYS A 34 -15.98 20.75 0.60
CA LYS A 34 -14.84 20.17 -0.06
C LYS A 34 -15.11 18.70 0.12
N GLY A 35 -15.78 18.15 -0.88
CA GLY A 35 -16.01 16.73 -0.99
C GLY A 35 -14.69 16.07 -0.62
N ASN A 36 -14.76 15.16 0.33
CA ASN A 36 -13.68 14.31 0.80
C ASN A 36 -13.17 13.38 -0.31
N GLU A 37 -13.04 13.89 -1.54
CA GLU A 37 -12.46 13.27 -2.73
C GLU A 37 -11.13 13.96 -3.06
N ASP A 38 -10.98 15.27 -2.82
CA ASP A 38 -9.68 15.96 -2.91
C ASP A 38 -8.72 15.51 -1.79
N GLN A 39 -9.26 14.96 -0.69
CA GLN A 39 -8.51 14.28 0.38
C GLN A 39 -8.25 12.78 0.11
N ARG A 40 -8.80 12.21 -0.99
CA ARG A 40 -8.59 10.81 -1.41
C ARG A 40 -7.57 10.61 -2.51
N ARG A 41 -7.10 11.69 -3.14
CA ARG A 41 -5.67 11.72 -3.45
C ARG A 41 -5.02 11.48 -2.10
N SER A 42 -4.28 10.38 -1.94
CA SER A 42 -3.51 10.16 -0.72
C SER A 42 -2.96 11.51 -0.27
N VAL A 43 -3.33 11.91 0.94
CA VAL A 43 -3.07 13.23 1.49
C VAL A 43 -1.63 13.61 1.14
N ILE A 44 -1.43 14.56 0.22
CA ILE A 44 -0.12 15.08 -0.19
C ILE A 44 0.57 15.83 0.98
N GLY A 45 -0.06 15.88 2.16
CA GLY A 45 0.57 16.29 3.42
C GLY A 45 0.04 15.58 4.66
N LYS A 46 0.63 14.43 5.02
CA LYS A 46 0.91 14.11 6.44
C LYS A 46 2.43 14.12 6.54
N PHE A 47 2.97 15.30 6.86
CA PHE A 47 4.37 15.70 6.73
C PHE A 47 5.37 14.58 7.11
N ASP A 48 6.34 14.37 6.21
CA ASP A 48 7.40 13.34 6.14
C ASP A 48 7.07 12.05 5.37
N ASN A 49 7.15 12.18 4.05
CA ASN A 49 7.01 11.15 3.04
C ASN A 49 8.20 10.17 3.05
N ASN A 50 8.30 9.19 3.95
CA ASN A 50 9.37 8.17 3.86
C ASN A 50 9.05 6.71 4.20
N ALA A 51 7.79 6.26 4.33
CA ALA A 51 7.58 4.88 4.81
C ALA A 51 6.50 3.99 4.17
N SER A 52 5.85 4.39 3.08
CA SER A 52 4.96 3.47 2.34
C SER A 52 5.22 3.51 0.83
N TYR A 53 5.39 2.33 0.21
CA TYR A 53 5.25 2.13 -1.23
C TYR A 53 3.87 1.53 -1.49
N PRO A 54 2.84 2.37 -1.26
CA PRO A 54 2.45 3.24 -2.36
C PRO A 54 2.12 4.64 -1.87
N ARG A 55 3.08 5.55 -2.04
CA ARG A 55 2.77 6.99 -2.07
C ARG A 55 1.81 7.26 -3.24
N PRO A 56 0.98 8.33 -3.20
CA PRO A 56 0.47 8.90 -4.43
C PRO A 56 1.73 9.26 -5.20
N PHE A 57 1.85 8.75 -6.40
CA PHE A 57 3.09 8.88 -7.12
C PHE A 57 3.37 10.37 -7.31
N PRO A 58 4.43 10.90 -6.69
CA PRO A 58 4.75 12.29 -6.87
C PRO A 58 5.06 12.48 -8.35
N LEU A 59 4.67 13.63 -8.89
CA LEU A 59 5.18 14.13 -10.16
C LEU A 59 6.69 14.30 -10.01
N GLY A 60 7.44 13.22 -10.28
CA GLY A 60 8.88 13.13 -10.10
C GLY A 60 9.34 12.58 -8.75
N PRO A 61 9.71 11.29 -8.68
CA PRO A 61 11.11 11.04 -8.39
C PRO A 61 11.94 11.53 -9.58
N SER A 62 12.93 12.37 -9.32
CA SER A 62 14.02 12.70 -10.26
C SER A 62 14.68 11.45 -10.87
N ASP A 63 14.52 10.31 -10.20
CA ASP A 63 15.32 9.11 -10.41
C ASP A 63 14.70 8.10 -11.38
N ASN A 64 13.48 8.34 -11.92
CA ASN A 64 12.88 7.40 -12.88
C ASN A 64 11.93 7.96 -13.98
N PRO A 65 12.12 9.15 -14.57
CA PRO A 65 11.57 9.41 -15.90
C PRO A 65 12.33 8.55 -16.92
N ASN A 66 11.67 7.97 -17.93
CA ASN A 66 12.40 7.44 -19.09
C ASN A 66 12.90 8.64 -19.90
N PRO A 67 14.19 9.03 -19.79
CA PRO A 67 14.67 10.28 -20.38
C PRO A 67 14.81 10.17 -21.89
N ASN A 68 14.83 8.94 -22.42
CA ASN A 68 14.86 8.64 -23.83
C ASN A 68 13.66 7.75 -24.20
N PRO A 69 12.52 8.35 -24.58
CA PRO A 69 11.33 7.59 -24.96
C PRO A 69 11.52 6.65 -26.16
N ALA A 70 12.65 6.69 -26.88
CA ALA A 70 12.95 5.70 -27.92
C ALA A 70 13.41 4.34 -27.34
N VAL A 71 13.78 4.28 -26.06
CA VAL A 71 14.36 3.10 -25.43
C VAL A 71 13.40 2.57 -24.36
N LYS A 72 13.19 1.24 -24.32
CA LYS A 72 12.50 0.60 -23.20
C LYS A 72 13.36 0.70 -21.95
N ASN A 73 12.81 1.22 -20.86
CA ASN A 73 13.50 1.20 -19.57
C ASN A 73 13.36 -0.18 -18.93
N THR A 74 14.41 -0.99 -19.04
CA THR A 74 14.54 -2.32 -18.43
C THR A 74 15.55 -2.29 -17.28
N LEU A 75 15.79 -1.15 -16.64
CA LEU A 75 16.85 -1.03 -15.62
C LEU A 75 16.31 -0.52 -14.28
N ALA A 76 15.30 0.35 -14.29
CA ALA A 76 14.78 0.98 -13.08
C ALA A 76 13.41 0.39 -12.68
N PRO A 77 13.28 -0.17 -11.46
CA PRO A 77 12.04 -0.77 -10.99
C PRO A 77 10.91 0.27 -10.96
N THR A 78 9.68 -0.21 -11.18
CA THR A 78 8.51 0.65 -11.15
C THR A 78 8.28 1.24 -9.79
N VAL A 79 7.93 2.52 -9.78
CA VAL A 79 7.34 3.15 -8.60
C VAL A 79 5.99 2.49 -8.25
N SER A 80 5.37 1.74 -9.18
CA SER A 80 4.09 1.06 -9.03
C SER A 80 4.16 -0.34 -8.39
N THR A 81 5.35 -0.94 -8.25
CA THR A 81 5.47 -2.27 -7.65
C THR A 81 5.57 -2.13 -6.13
N GLY A 82 4.62 -2.70 -5.41
CA GLY A 82 4.55 -2.64 -3.94
C GLY A 82 3.24 -3.23 -3.40
N TYR A 83 3.11 -3.31 -2.09
CA TYR A 83 1.85 -3.67 -1.44
C TYR A 83 1.07 -2.41 -1.12
N TYR A 84 -0.17 -2.36 -1.54
CA TYR A 84 -1.13 -1.35 -1.14
C TYR A 84 -1.82 -1.76 0.13
N ILE A 85 -2.14 -0.77 0.98
CA ILE A 85 -2.82 -1.00 2.24
C ILE A 85 -4.20 -0.37 2.16
N VAL A 86 -5.21 -1.15 2.57
CA VAL A 86 -6.57 -0.68 2.83
C VAL A 86 -6.97 -1.26 4.17
N ASP A 87 -7.57 -0.45 5.05
CA ASP A 87 -8.21 -0.96 6.26
C ASP A 87 -9.73 -0.91 6.16
N GLY A 88 -10.41 -1.44 7.17
CA GLY A 88 -11.87 -1.50 7.16
C GLY A 88 -12.63 -0.23 7.29
N ASN A 89 -12.04 0.68 8.03
CA ASN A 89 -12.64 1.95 8.34
C ASN A 89 -12.38 2.93 7.19
N ASP A 90 -11.41 2.63 6.33
CA ASP A 90 -11.15 3.36 5.09
C ASP A 90 -12.43 3.49 4.25
N ASN A 91 -12.71 4.67 3.69
CA ASN A 91 -13.86 4.87 2.81
C ASN A 91 -13.60 4.44 1.35
N ALA A 92 -12.55 3.66 1.11
CA ALA A 92 -12.24 3.02 -0.18
C ALA A 92 -13.42 2.18 -0.67
N ASP A 93 -13.58 2.16 -1.99
CA ASP A 93 -14.65 1.41 -2.66
C ASP A 93 -14.57 -0.09 -2.29
N PRO A 94 -15.71 -0.79 -2.09
CA PRO A 94 -15.72 -2.20 -1.73
C PRO A 94 -14.89 -3.12 -2.64
N ALA A 95 -14.67 -2.77 -3.91
CA ALA A 95 -13.79 -3.50 -4.81
C ALA A 95 -12.33 -3.58 -4.33
N TRP A 96 -11.91 -2.65 -3.45
CA TRP A 96 -10.58 -2.59 -2.83
C TRP A 96 -10.51 -3.36 -1.52
N LYS A 97 -11.66 -3.53 -0.88
CA LYS A 97 -11.86 -4.37 0.29
C LYS A 97 -12.24 -5.77 -0.18
N THR A 98 -11.30 -6.42 -0.85
CA THR A 98 -11.53 -7.70 -1.57
C THR A 98 -11.90 -8.89 -0.69
N TYR A 99 -12.05 -8.68 0.62
CA TYR A 99 -12.55 -9.66 1.53
C TYR A 99 -13.70 -9.05 2.36
N PRO A 100 -14.87 -9.72 2.47
CA PRO A 100 -15.96 -9.22 3.30
C PRO A 100 -15.43 -9.03 4.70
N PHE A 101 -15.65 -7.84 5.26
CA PHE A 101 -15.01 -7.40 6.51
C PHE A 101 -15.21 -8.34 7.71
N LEU A 102 -16.25 -9.19 7.65
CA LEU A 102 -16.63 -10.16 8.67
C LEU A 102 -16.00 -11.56 8.48
N PHE A 103 -15.56 -11.90 7.27
CA PHE A 103 -15.22 -13.27 6.91
C PHE A 103 -13.92 -13.81 7.55
N PRO A 104 -12.85 -13.03 7.78
CA PRO A 104 -11.64 -13.57 8.39
C PRO A 104 -11.81 -13.71 9.89
N VAL A 105 -12.57 -12.80 10.53
CA VAL A 105 -12.79 -12.80 11.98
C VAL A 105 -13.53 -14.08 12.41
N ASN A 106 -14.55 -14.50 11.67
CA ASN A 106 -15.31 -15.72 11.98
C ASN A 106 -14.50 -17.01 11.77
N GLU A 107 -13.45 -16.98 10.93
CA GLU A 107 -12.57 -18.14 10.72
C GLU A 107 -11.46 -18.24 11.76
N ILE A 108 -11.15 -17.15 12.48
CA ILE A 108 -10.17 -17.08 13.57
C ILE A 108 -10.88 -17.45 14.89
N ASP A 109 -11.30 -18.70 14.98
CA ASP A 109 -11.87 -19.31 16.17
C ASP A 109 -11.41 -20.77 16.23
N LEU A 110 -10.88 -21.21 17.39
CA LEU A 110 -10.48 -22.60 17.59
C LEU A 110 -11.68 -23.55 17.56
N ASN A 111 -12.88 -23.07 17.85
CA ASN A 111 -14.11 -23.85 17.74
C ASN A 111 -14.58 -23.98 16.28
N TYR A 112 -14.06 -23.14 15.37
CA TYR A 112 -14.35 -23.22 13.96
C TYR A 112 -13.38 -24.15 13.24
N GLN A 113 -13.86 -25.34 12.87
CA GLN A 113 -13.08 -26.43 12.28
C GLN A 113 -11.88 -26.83 13.17
N PRO A 114 -12.13 -27.27 14.42
CA PRO A 114 -11.09 -27.51 15.42
C PRO A 114 -9.99 -28.48 14.97
N THR A 115 -10.35 -29.47 14.16
CA THR A 115 -9.43 -30.51 13.64
C THR A 115 -8.39 -30.00 12.65
N THR A 116 -8.57 -28.78 12.13
CA THR A 116 -7.66 -28.17 11.14
C THR A 116 -6.60 -27.28 11.78
N TRP A 117 -6.80 -26.88 13.03
CA TRP A 117 -5.84 -26.06 13.76
C TRP A 117 -4.65 -26.90 14.23
N ARG A 118 -3.48 -26.29 14.20
CA ARG A 118 -2.22 -26.84 14.72
C ARG A 118 -1.60 -25.80 15.63
N GLN A 119 -1.14 -26.21 16.80
CA GLN A 119 -0.39 -25.36 17.71
C GLN A 119 1.10 -25.44 17.36
N ILE A 120 1.79 -24.31 17.38
CA ILE A 120 3.26 -24.26 17.41
C ILE A 120 3.68 -24.49 18.85
N LEU A 121 4.50 -25.51 19.08
CA LEU A 121 4.96 -25.87 20.41
C LEU A 121 5.94 -24.83 20.97
N SER A 122 5.97 -24.70 22.29
CA SER A 122 6.89 -23.79 22.99
C SER A 122 8.35 -24.25 22.99
N GLY A 123 8.63 -25.49 22.57
CA GLY A 123 9.99 -26.00 22.47
C GLY A 123 10.11 -27.37 21.77
N PRO A 124 11.25 -27.68 21.12
CA PRO A 124 11.50 -28.98 20.52
C PRO A 124 11.64 -30.12 21.53
N HIS A 125 12.16 -29.85 22.73
CA HIS A 125 12.44 -30.89 23.73
C HIS A 125 11.20 -31.37 24.50
N GLN A 126 10.00 -30.93 24.09
CA GLN A 126 8.74 -31.51 24.56
C GLN A 126 8.48 -32.90 23.97
N PHE A 127 9.19 -33.24 22.90
CA PHE A 127 9.16 -34.54 22.24
C PHE A 127 10.58 -35.03 22.00
N ASP A 128 10.76 -36.34 21.85
CA ASP A 128 12.04 -36.93 21.46
C ASP A 128 12.49 -36.42 20.09
N ASP A 129 13.79 -36.24 19.87
CA ASP A 129 14.36 -35.74 18.60
C ASP A 129 13.87 -36.52 17.37
N SER A 130 13.61 -37.81 17.51
CA SER A 130 13.09 -38.68 16.44
C SER A 130 11.72 -38.27 15.92
N TYR A 131 10.88 -37.62 16.75
CA TYR A 131 9.57 -37.11 16.37
C TYR A 131 9.66 -36.04 15.26
N TRP A 132 10.77 -35.28 15.26
CA TRP A 132 10.97 -34.17 14.33
C TRP A 132 11.55 -34.59 12.97
N ILE A 133 12.06 -35.82 12.86
CA ILE A 133 12.68 -36.30 11.61
C ILE A 133 11.58 -36.59 10.58
N GLY A 134 11.59 -35.84 9.47
CA GLY A 134 10.61 -36.01 8.39
C GLY A 134 9.18 -35.57 8.74
N HIS A 135 9.01 -34.81 9.83
CA HIS A 135 7.69 -34.38 10.29
C HIS A 135 6.95 -33.59 9.19
N PRO A 136 5.68 -33.95 8.85
CA PRO A 136 4.99 -33.41 7.66
C PRO A 136 4.73 -31.90 7.72
N GLU A 137 4.66 -31.34 8.93
CA GLU A 137 4.49 -29.90 9.16
C GLU A 137 5.83 -29.14 9.28
N GLY A 138 6.95 -29.79 8.94
CA GLY A 138 8.29 -29.22 9.10
C GLY A 138 8.68 -29.11 10.57
N ARG A 139 9.00 -27.89 11.05
CA ARG A 139 9.45 -27.63 12.42
C ARG A 139 8.53 -26.68 13.18
N PRO A 140 7.32 -27.11 13.58
CA PRO A 140 6.33 -26.27 14.24
C PRO A 140 6.60 -26.13 15.76
N TYR A 141 7.80 -25.71 16.13
CA TYR A 141 8.21 -25.48 17.52
C TYR A 141 9.12 -24.25 17.64
N PHE A 142 9.04 -23.53 18.75
CA PHE A 142 9.93 -22.40 19.01
C PHE A 142 11.30 -22.87 19.48
N GLN A 143 12.35 -22.30 18.90
CA GLN A 143 13.74 -22.59 19.27
C GLN A 143 14.57 -21.31 19.32
N ASN A 144 15.58 -21.30 20.18
CA ASN A 144 16.64 -20.31 20.17
C ASN A 144 18.01 -20.98 19.97
N PRO A 145 18.55 -21.00 18.73
CA PRO A 145 19.80 -21.70 18.43
C PRO A 145 21.07 -21.05 18.98
N ALA A 146 20.97 -20.03 19.84
CA ALA A 146 22.13 -19.38 20.43
C ALA A 146 22.88 -20.24 21.46
N THR A 147 22.17 -21.20 22.03
CA THR A 147 22.69 -22.18 23.00
C THR A 147 22.85 -23.56 22.38
N LYS A 148 22.80 -23.68 21.05
CA LYS A 148 22.92 -24.96 20.33
C LYS A 148 24.28 -25.60 20.59
N THR A 149 24.26 -26.86 21.04
CA THR A 149 25.44 -27.71 21.28
C THR A 149 25.20 -29.08 20.64
N ALA A 150 26.20 -29.98 20.68
CA ALA A 150 26.01 -31.36 20.23
C ALA A 150 24.96 -32.11 21.06
N GLN A 151 24.78 -31.73 22.32
CA GLN A 151 23.80 -32.30 23.26
C GLN A 151 22.43 -31.61 23.21
N LEU A 152 22.36 -30.39 22.66
CA LEU A 152 21.14 -29.62 22.44
C LEU A 152 21.07 -29.20 20.96
N PRO A 153 20.73 -30.12 20.04
CA PRO A 153 20.84 -29.90 18.60
C PRO A 153 19.90 -28.80 18.06
N TYR A 154 18.92 -28.37 18.86
CA TYR A 154 18.00 -27.29 18.55
C TYR A 154 18.24 -26.01 19.40
N GLY A 155 19.20 -26.04 20.33
CA GLY A 155 19.34 -25.00 21.36
C GLY A 155 18.23 -25.09 22.41
N THR A 156 18.22 -24.19 23.38
CA THR A 156 17.25 -24.19 24.49
C THR A 156 15.84 -23.85 24.01
N ASP A 157 14.85 -24.54 24.58
CA ASP A 157 13.44 -24.18 24.47
C ASP A 157 13.25 -22.75 24.99
N SER A 158 12.65 -21.90 24.17
CA SER A 158 12.43 -20.50 24.53
C SER A 158 11.23 -19.97 23.79
N THR A 159 10.44 -19.14 24.48
CA THR A 159 9.34 -18.38 23.93
C THR A 159 9.57 -16.86 23.97
N ASP A 160 10.82 -16.47 24.27
CA ASP A 160 11.37 -15.11 24.13
C ASP A 160 12.55 -15.15 23.15
N ASN A 161 12.62 -14.17 22.24
CA ASN A 161 13.60 -14.10 21.16
C ASN A 161 13.80 -15.45 20.44
N ALA A 162 12.71 -16.12 20.08
CA ALA A 162 12.72 -17.44 19.44
C ALA A 162 11.93 -17.45 18.15
N PHE A 163 12.09 -18.50 17.35
CA PHE A 163 11.31 -18.70 16.13
C PHE A 163 10.94 -20.17 15.93
N ALA A 164 9.89 -20.39 15.16
CA ALA A 164 9.46 -21.68 14.64
C ALA A 164 9.57 -21.72 13.12
N GLY A 165 9.82 -22.91 12.58
CA GLY A 165 9.87 -23.18 11.15
C GLY A 165 11.18 -23.78 10.64
N PRO A 166 11.23 -24.14 9.34
CA PRO A 166 10.19 -23.85 8.33
C PRO A 166 8.91 -24.68 8.53
N ILE A 167 7.76 -24.06 8.29
CA ILE A 167 6.44 -24.71 8.25
C ILE A 167 5.89 -24.55 6.82
N PRO A 168 5.35 -25.60 6.17
CA PRO A 168 4.83 -25.48 4.80
C PRO A 168 3.66 -24.49 4.69
N ILE A 169 3.56 -23.70 3.62
CA ILE A 169 2.37 -22.86 3.37
C ILE A 169 1.20 -23.73 2.90
N GLY A 170 1.49 -24.77 2.10
CA GLY A 170 0.50 -25.70 1.54
C GLY A 170 -0.09 -25.27 0.20
N PHE A 171 0.26 -24.09 -0.30
CA PHE A 171 -0.05 -23.63 -1.65
C PHE A 171 1.00 -22.61 -2.13
N PRO A 172 1.12 -22.36 -3.45
CA PRO A 172 1.96 -21.29 -3.98
C PRO A 172 1.46 -19.92 -3.49
N PHE A 173 2.25 -19.24 -2.66
CA PHE A 173 1.97 -17.88 -2.23
C PHE A 173 3.01 -16.94 -2.83
N TYR A 174 2.58 -15.87 -3.50
CA TYR A 174 3.49 -14.93 -4.16
C TYR A 174 3.65 -13.67 -3.32
N PHE A 175 4.89 -13.36 -2.96
CA PHE A 175 5.21 -12.15 -2.22
C PHE A 175 6.28 -11.37 -2.97
N ASN A 176 5.98 -10.12 -3.36
CA ASN A 176 6.84 -9.29 -4.20
C ASN A 176 7.23 -9.96 -5.55
N GLY A 177 6.31 -10.75 -6.11
CA GLY A 177 6.53 -11.50 -7.36
C GLY A 177 7.41 -12.74 -7.22
N VAL A 178 7.74 -13.16 -5.99
CA VAL A 178 8.48 -14.39 -5.69
C VAL A 178 7.55 -15.40 -5.05
N ARG A 179 7.61 -16.66 -5.49
CA ARG A 179 6.84 -17.75 -4.89
C ARG A 179 7.52 -18.26 -3.64
N TYR A 180 6.75 -18.40 -2.58
CA TYR A 180 7.15 -19.00 -1.32
C TYR A 180 6.37 -20.29 -1.06
N ASP A 181 7.03 -21.23 -0.39
CA ASP A 181 6.48 -22.56 -0.07
C ASP A 181 6.46 -22.83 1.44
N SER A 182 7.17 -22.02 2.23
CA SER A 182 7.31 -22.20 3.67
C SER A 182 7.37 -20.85 4.39
N PHE A 183 7.00 -20.87 5.66
CA PHE A 183 7.05 -19.71 6.54
C PHE A 183 7.72 -20.03 7.87
N TYR A 184 8.17 -18.98 8.54
CA TYR A 184 8.71 -18.97 9.89
C TYR A 184 7.89 -18.00 10.74
N VAL A 185 7.77 -18.29 12.03
CA VAL A 185 7.04 -17.48 13.00
C VAL A 185 8.00 -17.11 14.12
N SER A 186 8.11 -15.82 14.45
CA SER A 186 8.90 -15.31 15.56
C SER A 186 8.02 -14.95 16.74
N THR A 187 8.53 -15.16 17.96
CA THR A 187 7.91 -14.68 19.21
C THR A 187 7.83 -13.16 19.28
N ASN A 188 8.68 -12.46 18.51
CA ASN A 188 8.71 -11.00 18.41
C ASN A 188 7.67 -10.41 17.42
N GLY A 189 6.66 -11.20 17.02
CA GLY A 189 5.59 -10.72 16.13
C GLY A 189 6.02 -10.52 14.67
N ILE A 190 6.86 -11.44 14.17
CA ILE A 190 7.34 -11.46 12.77
C ILE A 190 6.95 -12.80 12.13
N ILE A 191 6.45 -12.76 10.90
CA ILE A 191 6.35 -13.91 10.02
C ILE A 191 7.32 -13.69 8.86
N ALA A 192 8.10 -14.71 8.51
CA ALA A 192 9.03 -14.64 7.40
C ALA A 192 8.77 -15.77 6.39
N PHE A 193 9.06 -15.53 5.12
CA PHE A 193 8.91 -16.56 4.09
C PHE A 193 10.23 -17.13 3.63
N SER A 194 10.21 -18.38 3.16
CA SER A 194 11.31 -18.99 2.46
C SER A 194 10.82 -19.92 1.38
N ASN A 195 11.75 -20.30 0.50
CA ASN A 195 11.51 -21.21 -0.58
C ASN A 195 12.72 -22.07 -0.84
N ARG A 196 12.45 -23.22 -1.45
CA ARG A 196 13.47 -24.16 -1.87
C ARG A 196 14.44 -23.56 -2.89
N ARG A 197 15.71 -23.96 -2.78
CA ARG A 197 16.77 -23.71 -3.78
C ARG A 197 16.63 -24.65 -4.97
N TYR A 198 16.24 -25.90 -4.74
CA TYR A 198 16.19 -26.96 -5.76
C TYR A 198 14.79 -27.52 -5.95
N PHE A 199 14.57 -28.19 -7.09
CA PHE A 199 13.40 -29.04 -7.27
C PHE A 199 13.65 -30.42 -6.70
N TYR A 200 12.61 -30.98 -6.07
CA TYR A 200 12.63 -32.32 -5.50
C TYR A 200 11.48 -33.18 -6.06
N ASP A 201 11.71 -34.48 -6.09
CA ASP A 201 10.65 -35.49 -6.22
C ASP A 201 9.99 -35.79 -4.87
N GLU A 202 9.07 -36.76 -4.87
CA GLU A 202 8.34 -37.20 -3.67
C GLU A 202 9.24 -37.89 -2.64
N ASN A 203 10.41 -38.39 -3.06
CA ASN A 203 11.39 -39.06 -2.20
C ASN A 203 12.45 -38.08 -1.65
N GLY A 204 12.30 -36.77 -1.93
CA GLY A 204 13.26 -35.75 -1.53
C GLY A 204 14.57 -35.77 -2.33
N GLN A 205 14.62 -36.46 -3.46
CA GLN A 205 15.77 -36.43 -4.38
C GLN A 205 15.68 -35.23 -5.30
N ARG A 206 16.83 -34.62 -5.61
CA ARG A 206 16.88 -33.48 -6.52
C ARG A 206 16.57 -33.92 -7.95
N ILE A 207 15.71 -33.17 -8.63
CA ILE A 207 15.32 -33.47 -10.01
C ILE A 207 15.45 -32.24 -10.89
N GLU A 208 15.65 -32.49 -12.18
CA GLU A 208 15.64 -31.43 -13.18
C GLU A 208 14.20 -31.12 -13.62
N ARG A 209 13.88 -29.84 -13.81
CA ARG A 209 12.60 -29.40 -14.39
C ARG A 209 12.82 -28.38 -15.48
N GLU A 210 11.91 -28.36 -16.44
CA GLU A 210 11.87 -27.31 -17.46
C GLU A 210 11.46 -25.98 -16.81
N ILE A 211 12.33 -24.97 -16.89
CA ILE A 211 12.13 -23.64 -16.31
C ILE A 211 11.79 -22.58 -17.36
N ALA A 212 12.16 -22.84 -18.62
CA ALA A 212 11.77 -22.11 -19.82
C ALA A 212 11.78 -23.11 -21.00
N PRO A 213 11.11 -22.80 -22.13
CA PRO A 213 11.03 -23.74 -23.26
C PRO A 213 12.42 -24.27 -23.68
N GLY A 214 12.64 -25.57 -23.52
CA GLY A 214 13.90 -26.25 -23.82
C GLY A 214 15.05 -26.02 -22.84
N VAL A 215 14.81 -25.30 -21.73
CA VAL A 215 15.80 -25.01 -20.68
C VAL A 215 15.43 -25.76 -19.41
N PHE A 216 16.28 -26.72 -19.04
CA PHE A 216 16.11 -27.53 -17.84
C PHE A 216 17.07 -27.08 -16.74
N SER A 217 16.62 -27.16 -15.49
CA SER A 217 17.44 -26.83 -14.33
C SER A 217 17.01 -27.59 -13.09
N TYR A 218 17.99 -27.94 -12.25
CA TYR A 218 17.76 -28.42 -10.88
C TYR A 218 17.40 -27.29 -9.92
N TYR A 219 17.75 -26.05 -10.26
CA TYR A 219 17.54 -24.89 -9.42
C TYR A 219 16.16 -24.28 -9.67
N ASP A 220 15.46 -23.97 -8.60
CA ASP A 220 14.20 -23.23 -8.70
C ASP A 220 14.52 -21.81 -9.18
N PRO A 221 13.95 -21.33 -10.31
CA PRO A 221 14.17 -19.97 -10.77
C PRO A 221 13.58 -18.96 -9.78
N GLU A 222 12.63 -19.37 -8.93
CA GLU A 222 12.01 -18.53 -7.92
C GLU A 222 12.76 -18.55 -6.58
N ARG A 223 13.89 -19.26 -6.45
CA ARG A 223 14.69 -19.33 -5.20
C ARG A 223 15.18 -17.98 -4.69
N GLU A 224 15.00 -17.68 -3.41
CA GLU A 224 15.57 -16.51 -2.76
C GLU A 224 17.06 -16.71 -2.41
N ASP A 225 17.56 -17.93 -2.46
CA ASP A 225 18.95 -18.20 -2.17
C ASP A 225 19.89 -17.48 -3.16
N THR A 226 20.73 -16.59 -2.63
CA THR A 226 21.74 -15.82 -3.38
C THR A 226 23.08 -16.52 -3.47
N ARG A 227 23.30 -17.62 -2.75
CA ARG A 227 24.58 -18.35 -2.78
C ARG A 227 24.79 -18.93 -4.18
N PRO A 228 25.97 -18.77 -4.79
CA PRO A 228 26.21 -19.26 -6.14
C PRO A 228 26.07 -20.79 -6.23
N PRO A 229 25.68 -21.34 -7.40
CA PRO A 229 25.81 -22.76 -7.70
C PRO A 229 27.24 -23.26 -7.44
N GLN A 230 27.38 -24.44 -6.85
CA GLN A 230 28.67 -25.11 -6.65
C GLN A 230 28.72 -26.48 -7.34
N GLY A 231 29.89 -26.85 -7.88
CA GLY A 231 30.10 -28.12 -8.58
C GLY A 231 29.79 -28.08 -10.08
N SER A 232 29.84 -29.24 -10.74
CA SER A 232 29.61 -29.39 -12.19
C SER A 232 28.13 -29.51 -12.58
N SER A 233 27.24 -29.83 -11.63
CA SER A 233 25.79 -29.94 -11.84
C SER A 233 25.00 -29.63 -10.57
N GLY A 234 23.74 -29.18 -10.70
CA GLY A 234 22.85 -28.94 -9.56
C GLY A 234 22.43 -30.20 -8.80
N ALA A 235 22.53 -31.38 -9.43
CA ALA A 235 22.30 -32.67 -8.77
C ALA A 235 23.29 -32.92 -7.62
N THR A 236 24.53 -32.44 -7.78
CA THR A 236 25.65 -32.69 -6.84
C THR A 236 26.09 -31.42 -6.09
N ASP A 237 25.34 -30.32 -6.16
CA ASP A 237 25.71 -29.08 -5.45
C ASP A 237 25.74 -29.33 -3.93
N PRO A 238 26.90 -29.20 -3.25
CA PRO A 238 27.03 -29.46 -1.83
C PRO A 238 26.31 -28.42 -0.96
N THR A 239 25.84 -27.31 -1.54
CA THR A 239 25.13 -26.25 -0.82
C THR A 239 23.80 -26.79 -0.30
N PRO A 240 23.59 -26.80 1.03
CA PRO A 240 22.34 -27.24 1.63
C PRO A 240 21.20 -26.26 1.37
N ASP A 241 19.98 -26.79 1.30
CA ASP A 241 18.76 -26.02 1.06
C ASP A 241 18.19 -25.45 2.36
N ASP A 242 18.92 -24.50 2.94
CA ASP A 242 18.71 -24.00 4.30
C ASP A 242 18.80 -22.47 4.40
N TYR A 243 18.66 -21.77 3.27
CA TYR A 243 18.74 -20.31 3.20
C TYR A 243 17.74 -19.64 4.16
N GLY A 244 16.51 -20.16 4.24
CA GLY A 244 15.50 -19.69 5.20
C GLY A 244 15.94 -19.79 6.65
N TYR A 245 16.57 -20.88 7.04
CA TYR A 245 17.05 -21.06 8.41
C TYR A 245 18.27 -20.16 8.69
N ARG A 246 19.30 -20.20 7.84
CA ARG A 246 20.58 -19.50 8.10
C ARG A 246 20.54 -18.00 7.83
N CYS A 247 19.98 -17.60 6.69
CA CYS A 247 20.07 -16.22 6.22
C CYS A 247 18.88 -15.37 6.68
N ILE A 248 17.70 -15.99 6.85
CA ILE A 248 16.48 -15.30 7.28
C ILE A 248 16.28 -15.44 8.79
N ALA A 249 16.11 -16.67 9.30
CA ALA A 249 15.79 -16.87 10.71
C ALA A 249 16.94 -16.50 11.65
N LEU A 250 18.18 -16.86 11.29
CA LEU A 250 19.40 -16.49 12.04
C LEU A 250 20.07 -15.20 11.57
N GLY A 251 19.58 -14.57 10.49
CA GLY A 251 20.10 -13.29 9.99
C GLY A 251 21.57 -13.29 9.55
N LYS A 252 22.13 -14.45 9.22
CA LYS A 252 23.54 -14.56 8.79
C LYS A 252 23.73 -14.12 7.35
N THR A 253 24.84 -13.44 7.06
CA THR A 253 25.19 -13.11 5.69
C THR A 253 25.53 -14.39 4.92
N PRO A 254 24.94 -14.62 3.73
CA PRO A 254 25.33 -15.74 2.89
C PRO A 254 26.80 -15.57 2.47
N PRO A 255 27.66 -16.58 2.68
CA PRO A 255 29.04 -16.53 2.21
C PRO A 255 29.04 -16.62 0.69
N GLY A 256 30.00 -15.96 0.04
CA GLY A 256 30.23 -16.13 -1.40
C GLY A 256 30.56 -17.59 -1.74
N THR A 257 31.31 -18.28 -0.86
CA THR A 257 31.60 -19.72 -0.89
C THR A 257 31.85 -20.21 0.54
N GLY A 258 31.00 -21.08 1.11
CA GLY A 258 31.28 -21.71 2.41
C GLY A 258 30.05 -22.14 3.23
N THR A 259 30.31 -22.91 4.29
CA THR A 259 29.30 -23.36 5.27
C THR A 259 29.00 -22.24 6.27
N ILE A 260 27.73 -21.90 6.48
CA ILE A 260 27.32 -20.99 7.57
C ILE A 260 27.13 -21.84 8.82
N SER A 261 27.64 -21.38 9.96
CA SER A 261 27.36 -22.02 11.26
C SER A 261 25.85 -22.12 11.49
N GLU A 262 25.39 -23.27 11.97
CA GLU A 262 23.98 -23.49 12.34
C GLU A 262 23.58 -22.85 13.68
N SER A 263 24.55 -22.31 14.41
CA SER A 263 24.35 -21.54 15.63
C SER A 263 24.57 -20.05 15.38
N SER A 264 23.80 -19.23 16.08
CA SER A 264 24.09 -17.81 16.20
C SER A 264 24.44 -17.49 17.65
N ALA A 265 25.68 -17.07 17.94
CA ALA A 265 26.07 -16.67 19.30
C ALA A 265 25.16 -15.59 19.91
N ASN A 266 24.41 -14.83 19.08
CA ASN A 266 23.44 -13.85 19.51
C ASN A 266 22.00 -14.40 19.42
N ALA A 267 21.30 -14.36 20.56
CA ALA A 267 19.90 -14.74 20.72
C ALA A 267 18.93 -13.85 19.92
N GLN A 268 19.35 -12.65 19.51
CA GLN A 268 18.50 -11.63 18.88
C GLN A 268 18.76 -11.46 17.38
N ASP A 269 19.61 -12.28 16.76
CA ASP A 269 19.87 -12.17 15.31
C ASP A 269 18.68 -12.67 14.46
N GLY A 270 18.53 -12.09 13.27
CA GLY A 270 17.52 -12.48 12.28
C GLY A 270 16.11 -12.12 12.73
N ILE A 271 15.14 -13.00 12.49
CA ILE A 271 13.73 -12.75 12.86
C ILE A 271 13.47 -12.81 14.37
N ARG A 272 14.48 -13.18 15.17
CA ARG A 272 14.44 -13.09 16.64
C ARG A 272 14.76 -11.69 17.15
N ASN A 273 15.03 -10.73 16.27
CA ASN A 273 15.34 -9.36 16.67
C ASN A 273 14.10 -8.65 17.24
N GLY A 274 14.15 -8.19 18.49
CA GLY A 274 13.08 -7.40 19.12
C GLY A 274 13.16 -5.88 18.87
N ASN A 275 14.22 -5.39 18.22
CA ASN A 275 14.48 -3.96 18.03
C ASN A 275 13.70 -3.39 16.82
N ASN A 276 12.42 -3.07 17.04
CA ASN A 276 11.43 -2.56 16.08
C ASN A 276 11.71 -1.17 15.50
N ARG A 277 12.95 -0.87 15.13
CA ARG A 277 13.34 0.45 14.62
C ARG A 277 13.20 0.54 13.11
N TRP A 278 12.30 1.42 12.67
CA TRP A 278 12.26 1.88 11.29
C TRP A 278 13.20 3.09 11.14
N SER A 279 14.34 2.93 10.45
CA SER A 279 15.28 4.04 10.21
C SER A 279 14.93 4.79 8.94
N GLY A 280 14.71 6.09 9.06
CA GLY A 280 14.75 7.03 7.95
C GLY A 280 15.63 8.20 8.35
N ASN A 281 16.77 8.37 7.66
CA ASN A 281 17.49 9.64 7.55
C ASN A 281 18.33 9.73 6.25
N ASP A 282 18.69 8.60 5.59
CA ASP A 282 19.53 8.61 4.37
C ASP A 282 18.92 7.92 3.12
N GLY A 283 17.60 8.00 2.91
CA GLY A 283 17.02 7.61 1.61
C GLY A 283 17.06 6.12 1.22
N ILE A 284 17.47 5.22 2.12
CA ILE A 284 17.20 3.77 2.01
C ILE A 284 16.45 3.34 3.25
N ASN A 285 15.14 3.56 3.19
CA ASN A 285 14.11 3.20 4.17
C ASN A 285 14.10 1.70 4.44
N SER A 286 15.02 1.25 5.28
CA SER A 286 15.11 -0.13 5.74
C SER A 286 14.55 -0.21 7.15
N ILE A 287 13.97 -1.36 7.44
CA ILE A 287 13.96 -1.83 8.81
C ILE A 287 15.42 -1.98 9.21
N ALA A 288 15.87 -1.14 10.15
CA ALA A 288 17.21 -1.28 10.69
C ALA A 288 17.37 -2.73 11.18
N ASN A 289 18.53 -3.34 10.92
CA ASN A 289 18.98 -4.59 11.55
C ASN A 289 18.52 -5.93 10.91
N PHE A 290 18.05 -5.98 9.66
CA PHE A 290 17.89 -7.27 8.96
C PHE A 290 18.87 -7.42 7.81
N THR A 291 19.84 -8.33 7.97
CA THR A 291 20.72 -8.81 6.91
C THR A 291 19.88 -9.49 5.80
N ASN A 292 20.28 -9.33 4.53
CA ASN A 292 19.72 -10.03 3.36
C ASN A 292 18.31 -9.65 2.89
N ASN A 293 17.69 -8.60 3.46
CA ASN A 293 16.36 -8.11 3.03
C ASN A 293 15.27 -9.21 2.96
N PRO A 294 15.05 -9.96 4.04
CA PRO A 294 14.12 -11.08 4.05
C PRO A 294 12.67 -10.66 3.73
N PRO A 295 11.87 -11.56 3.14
CA PRO A 295 10.43 -11.39 2.94
C PRO A 295 9.70 -11.54 4.28
N LEU A 296 9.25 -10.43 4.86
CA LEU A 296 8.63 -10.36 6.18
C LEU A 296 7.22 -9.78 6.11
N ILE A 297 6.33 -10.37 6.91
CA ILE A 297 5.11 -9.76 7.42
C ILE A 297 5.35 -9.44 8.88
N LEU A 298 5.10 -8.19 9.24
CA LEU A 298 5.22 -7.68 10.59
C LEU A 298 3.81 -7.32 11.06
N PRO A 299 3.04 -8.25 11.64
CA PRO A 299 1.72 -7.92 12.16
C PRO A 299 1.80 -6.96 13.37
N CYS A 300 2.82 -7.13 14.21
CA CYS A 300 3.08 -6.28 15.38
C CYS A 300 4.52 -6.48 15.88
N TRP A 301 5.52 -6.25 15.02
CA TRP A 301 6.91 -6.51 15.36
C TRP A 301 7.41 -5.63 16.50
N GLY A 302 7.90 -6.23 17.59
CA GLY A 302 8.34 -5.57 18.80
C GLY A 302 9.17 -6.49 19.69
N ASN A 303 9.60 -5.98 20.85
CA ASN A 303 10.18 -6.82 21.91
C ASN A 303 9.04 -7.50 22.67
N LEU A 304 8.72 -8.73 22.26
CA LEU A 304 7.55 -9.50 22.69
C LEU A 304 7.94 -10.92 23.09
N GLN A 305 7.07 -11.55 23.87
CA GLN A 305 7.20 -12.95 24.28
C GLN A 305 5.86 -13.68 24.17
N LEU A 306 5.93 -15.00 24.05
CA LEU A 306 4.79 -15.89 24.23
C LEU A 306 4.91 -16.57 25.60
N SER A 307 4.34 -15.97 26.63
CA SER A 307 4.52 -16.51 27.97
C SER A 307 3.78 -17.84 28.14
N VAL A 308 4.49 -18.87 28.60
CA VAL A 308 3.90 -20.21 28.83
C VAL A 308 3.94 -20.66 30.29
N TYR A 309 4.68 -19.93 31.13
CA TYR A 309 4.90 -20.28 32.53
C TYR A 309 4.31 -19.21 33.44
N ASN A 310 3.54 -19.61 34.45
CA ASN A 310 2.99 -18.71 35.46
C ASN A 310 3.95 -18.61 36.66
N PRO A 311 4.58 -17.45 36.91
CA PRO A 311 5.57 -17.31 37.98
C PRO A 311 4.94 -17.26 39.38
N GLN A 312 3.69 -16.79 39.52
CA GLN A 312 3.02 -16.72 40.82
C GLN A 312 2.59 -18.10 41.31
N GLY A 313 2.14 -18.94 40.37
CA GLY A 313 1.67 -20.30 40.65
C GLY A 313 2.72 -21.40 40.50
N ASN A 314 3.85 -21.11 39.84
CA ASN A 314 4.91 -22.07 39.50
C ASN A 314 4.38 -23.28 38.68
N TYR A 315 3.64 -23.00 37.61
CA TYR A 315 3.15 -24.04 36.69
C TYR A 315 3.11 -23.54 35.23
N ILE A 316 3.11 -24.48 34.28
CA ILE A 316 2.94 -24.20 32.85
C ILE A 316 1.44 -24.09 32.55
N ASP A 317 1.03 -22.98 31.96
CA ASP A 317 -0.36 -22.70 31.59
C ASP A 317 -0.56 -22.43 30.10
N ASP A 318 0.54 -22.37 29.35
CA ASP A 318 0.59 -21.99 27.93
C ASP A 318 -0.24 -20.73 27.62
N PHE A 319 -0.16 -19.71 28.47
CA PHE A 319 -0.98 -18.49 28.31
C PHE A 319 -0.87 -17.84 26.92
N GLY A 320 0.35 -17.71 26.39
CA GLY A 320 0.68 -17.21 25.06
C GLY A 320 0.92 -18.36 24.09
N LYS A 321 0.23 -18.34 22.94
CA LYS A 321 0.26 -19.43 21.94
C LYS A 321 0.35 -18.88 20.52
N VAL A 322 0.82 -19.72 19.61
CA VAL A 322 0.59 -19.51 18.18
C VAL A 322 -0.07 -20.74 17.59
N TYR A 323 -1.13 -20.50 16.84
CA TYR A 323 -1.80 -21.50 16.04
C TYR A 323 -1.63 -21.19 14.56
N TYR A 324 -1.69 -22.22 13.73
CA TYR A 324 -1.87 -22.06 12.30
C TYR A 324 -2.88 -23.07 11.76
N LYS A 325 -3.49 -22.72 10.64
CA LYS A 325 -4.51 -23.53 9.97
C LYS A 325 -4.50 -23.24 8.48
N ARG A 326 -4.56 -24.30 7.69
CA ARG A 326 -4.89 -24.22 6.26
C ARG A 326 -6.40 -24.45 6.13
N SER A 327 -7.09 -23.61 5.37
CA SER A 327 -8.54 -23.81 5.14
C SER A 327 -8.79 -25.16 4.46
N ILE A 328 -9.96 -25.75 4.68
CA ILE A 328 -10.33 -27.03 4.06
C ILE A 328 -10.30 -26.95 2.53
N SER A 329 -10.68 -25.80 1.97
CA SER A 329 -10.61 -25.48 0.53
C SER A 329 -9.16 -25.30 0.02
N GLY A 330 -8.17 -25.20 0.91
CA GLY A 330 -6.76 -24.95 0.53
C GLY A 330 -6.56 -23.60 -0.15
N ASP A 331 -7.44 -22.62 0.13
CA ASP A 331 -7.42 -21.27 -0.41
C ASP A 331 -6.82 -20.24 0.56
N ARG A 332 -6.64 -20.60 1.83
CA ARG A 332 -6.13 -19.71 2.88
C ARG A 332 -5.18 -20.42 3.83
N LEU A 333 -4.21 -19.66 4.34
CA LEU A 333 -3.42 -19.99 5.53
C LEU A 333 -3.68 -18.92 6.58
N ILE A 334 -4.06 -19.33 7.78
CA ILE A 334 -4.28 -18.47 8.94
C ILE A 334 -3.17 -18.76 9.96
N ILE A 335 -2.50 -17.73 10.44
CA ILE A 335 -1.50 -17.78 11.51
C ILE A 335 -2.01 -16.85 12.62
N TRP A 336 -2.23 -17.38 13.82
CA TRP A 336 -2.86 -16.65 14.91
C TRP A 336 -2.00 -16.65 16.15
N TYR A 337 -1.49 -15.48 16.51
CA TYR A 337 -0.86 -15.22 17.79
C TYR A 337 -1.94 -14.92 18.83
N GLN A 338 -1.92 -15.67 19.92
CA GLN A 338 -2.80 -15.48 21.07
C GLN A 338 -1.96 -14.99 22.25
N ASN A 339 -2.38 -13.88 22.86
CA ASN A 339 -1.81 -13.30 24.07
C ASN A 339 -0.28 -13.04 24.00
N LEU A 340 0.18 -12.36 22.94
CA LEU A 340 1.53 -11.78 22.92
C LEU A 340 1.65 -10.73 24.03
N THR A 341 2.69 -10.84 24.85
CA THR A 341 2.98 -9.88 25.93
C THR A 341 4.29 -9.15 25.66
N PRO A 342 4.42 -7.89 26.11
CA PRO A 342 5.67 -7.14 26.03
C PRO A 342 6.78 -7.79 26.86
N ARG A 343 8.02 -7.55 26.44
CA ARG A 343 9.23 -7.86 27.19
C ARG A 343 10.17 -6.65 27.25
N GLY A 344 10.90 -6.54 28.36
CA GLY A 344 11.92 -5.51 28.51
C GLY A 344 11.32 -4.10 28.60
N THR A 345 12.03 -3.12 28.07
CA THR A 345 11.68 -1.71 28.20
C THR A 345 10.85 -1.22 27.02
N TRP A 346 9.67 -0.69 27.28
CA TRP A 346 8.82 0.01 26.32
C TRP A 346 8.67 1.47 26.73
N THR A 347 8.50 2.36 25.76
CA THR A 347 8.35 3.80 26.00
C THR A 347 7.06 4.28 25.37
N PHE A 348 6.32 5.13 26.08
CA PHE A 348 5.16 5.81 25.52
C PHE A 348 5.52 7.24 25.14
N PHE A 349 5.20 7.63 23.91
CA PHE A 349 5.40 8.99 23.43
C PHE A 349 4.08 9.68 23.09
N ARG A 350 4.01 10.99 23.36
CA ARG A 350 2.92 11.87 22.94
C ARG A 350 3.47 13.26 22.68
N GLY A 351 3.05 13.88 21.58
CA GLY A 351 3.45 15.25 21.25
C GLY A 351 4.95 15.44 21.07
N GLY A 352 5.68 14.37 20.72
CA GLY A 352 7.12 14.45 20.52
C GLY A 352 7.94 14.32 21.81
N ALA A 353 7.31 14.01 22.94
CA ALA A 353 7.97 13.83 24.23
C ALA A 353 7.64 12.46 24.82
N SER A 354 8.65 11.83 25.44
CA SER A 354 8.44 10.63 26.26
C SER A 354 7.56 11.01 27.45
N GLN A 355 6.46 10.29 27.63
CA GLN A 355 5.57 10.46 28.79
C GLN A 355 5.88 9.46 29.90
N GLY A 356 6.57 8.37 29.58
CA GLY A 356 6.90 7.32 30.53
C GLY A 356 7.61 6.14 29.89
N THR A 357 8.40 5.46 30.71
CA THR A 357 9.11 4.22 30.39
C THR A 357 8.58 3.10 31.28
N PHE A 358 8.33 1.94 30.68
CA PHE A 358 7.68 0.78 31.30
C PHE A 358 8.60 -0.42 31.16
N ASN A 359 8.91 -1.08 32.28
CA ASN A 359 9.72 -2.30 32.28
C ASN A 359 8.82 -3.50 32.50
N TYR A 360 8.82 -4.42 31.54
CA TYR A 360 8.03 -5.63 31.55
C TYR A 360 8.89 -6.84 31.89
N ASN A 361 8.53 -7.48 33.00
CA ASN A 361 9.11 -8.74 33.42
C ASN A 361 8.75 -9.88 32.46
N ALA A 362 9.49 -10.98 32.55
CA ALA A 362 9.09 -12.19 31.86
C ALA A 362 7.74 -12.64 32.43
N ASP A 363 6.93 -13.25 31.58
CA ASP A 363 5.75 -13.99 32.01
C ASP A 363 4.67 -13.22 32.79
N ILE A 364 4.44 -11.95 32.44
CA ILE A 364 3.35 -11.16 33.03
C ILE A 364 1.97 -11.81 32.80
N ARG A 365 1.09 -11.78 33.79
CA ARG A 365 -0.26 -12.37 33.78
C ARG A 365 -1.35 -11.32 34.00
N PRO A 366 -2.61 -11.60 33.57
CA PRO A 366 -3.75 -10.79 33.98
C PRO A 366 -3.81 -10.66 35.51
N GLY A 367 -3.89 -9.43 36.00
CA GLY A 367 -3.83 -9.11 37.44
C GLY A 367 -2.48 -8.55 37.90
N ASP A 368 -1.39 -8.78 37.14
CA ASP A 368 -0.12 -8.12 37.39
C ASP A 368 -0.20 -6.62 37.06
N ARG A 369 0.58 -5.81 37.79
CA ARG A 369 0.73 -4.40 37.48
C ARG A 369 1.30 -4.24 36.07
N ASN A 370 0.70 -3.34 35.31
CA ASN A 370 1.03 -3.04 33.92
C ASN A 370 0.73 -4.18 32.93
N PHE A 371 -0.05 -5.20 33.28
CA PHE A 371 -0.38 -6.24 32.33
C PHE A 371 -1.03 -5.65 31.06
N ILE A 372 -0.40 -5.93 29.91
CA ILE A 372 -0.95 -5.68 28.57
C ILE A 372 -0.67 -6.90 27.67
N SER A 373 -1.58 -7.19 26.75
CA SER A 373 -1.40 -8.23 25.74
C SER A 373 -2.14 -7.92 24.44
N ALA A 374 -1.71 -8.56 23.35
CA ALA A 374 -2.38 -8.51 22.07
C ALA A 374 -2.55 -9.91 21.48
N SER A 375 -3.68 -10.14 20.81
CA SER A 375 -3.85 -11.29 19.93
C SER A 375 -4.03 -10.78 18.50
N VAL A 376 -3.26 -11.34 17.56
CA VAL A 376 -3.22 -10.88 16.17
C VAL A 376 -3.18 -12.08 15.23
N ALA A 377 -4.00 -12.04 14.19
CA ALA A 377 -4.01 -13.04 13.15
C ALA A 377 -3.51 -12.47 11.82
N VAL A 378 -2.85 -13.32 11.05
CA VAL A 378 -2.42 -13.08 9.68
C VAL A 378 -3.07 -14.12 8.78
N VAL A 379 -3.79 -13.68 7.76
CA VAL A 379 -4.43 -14.55 6.76
C VAL A 379 -3.78 -14.31 5.40
N LEU A 380 -3.23 -15.38 4.82
CA LEU A 380 -2.71 -15.38 3.45
C LEU A 380 -3.76 -15.96 2.52
N ASN A 381 -4.09 -15.25 1.45
CA ASN A 381 -5.06 -15.69 0.46
C ASN A 381 -4.35 -16.23 -0.80
N ARG A 382 -4.69 -17.44 -1.23
CA ARG A 382 -4.15 -18.08 -2.42
C ARG A 382 -4.58 -17.41 -3.72
N SER A 383 -5.81 -16.88 -3.80
CA SER A 383 -6.37 -16.43 -5.08
C SER A 383 -5.68 -15.20 -5.63
N ASP A 384 -5.22 -14.31 -4.75
CA ASP A 384 -4.63 -13.02 -5.13
C ASP A 384 -3.35 -12.67 -4.36
N SER A 385 -2.83 -13.61 -3.55
CA SER A 385 -1.67 -13.42 -2.67
C SER A 385 -1.79 -12.21 -1.74
N SER A 386 -3.01 -11.82 -1.37
CA SER A 386 -3.23 -10.79 -0.37
C SER A 386 -2.94 -11.29 1.05
N ILE A 387 -2.54 -10.36 1.89
CA ILE A 387 -2.23 -10.57 3.30
C ILE A 387 -3.21 -9.74 4.11
N HIS A 388 -3.89 -10.36 5.06
CA HIS A 388 -4.82 -9.68 5.95
C HIS A 388 -4.29 -9.79 7.36
N VAL A 389 -4.23 -8.69 8.09
CA VAL A 389 -3.84 -8.64 9.49
C VAL A 389 -5.02 -8.15 10.31
N VAL A 390 -5.37 -8.86 11.38
CA VAL A 390 -6.47 -8.48 12.28
C VAL A 390 -6.04 -8.61 13.73
N PHE A 391 -6.24 -7.57 14.54
CA PHE A 391 -6.18 -7.74 15.98
C PHE A 391 -7.48 -8.35 16.47
N THR A 392 -7.39 -9.51 17.12
CA THR A 392 -8.54 -10.21 17.72
C THR A 392 -8.76 -9.84 19.18
N ASN A 393 -7.71 -9.38 19.86
CA ASN A 393 -7.78 -8.88 21.22
C ASN A 393 -6.68 -7.85 21.48
N LEU A 394 -6.99 -6.84 22.29
CA LEU A 394 -6.04 -5.88 22.87
C LEU A 394 -6.49 -5.64 24.31
N GLN A 395 -5.76 -6.21 25.28
CA GLN A 395 -6.21 -6.28 26.67
C GLN A 395 -5.20 -5.64 27.61
N GLY A 396 -5.71 -4.98 28.65
CA GLY A 396 -4.92 -4.50 29.77
C GLY A 396 -4.54 -3.03 29.69
N VAL A 397 -3.89 -2.55 30.74
CA VAL A 397 -3.51 -1.15 30.95
C VAL A 397 -2.15 -1.09 31.62
N ALA A 398 -1.28 -0.24 31.10
CA ALA A 398 0.01 0.10 31.69
C ALA A 398 -0.10 1.43 32.44
N PHE A 399 0.60 1.55 33.57
CA PHE A 399 0.63 2.76 34.40
C PHE A 399 2.03 3.31 34.48
N ASP A 400 2.20 4.60 34.21
CA ASP A 400 3.49 5.26 34.40
C ASP A 400 3.77 5.56 35.89
N ASN A 401 4.88 6.24 36.17
CA ASN A 401 5.29 6.62 37.52
C ASN A 401 4.32 7.59 38.22
N PHE A 402 3.48 8.29 37.45
CA PHE A 402 2.41 9.17 37.96
C PHE A 402 1.05 8.45 38.02
N ASN A 403 1.03 7.14 37.82
CA ASN A 403 -0.16 6.30 37.80
C ASN A 403 -1.18 6.68 36.70
N ARG A 404 -0.71 7.30 35.61
CA ARG A 404 -1.56 7.60 34.45
C ARG A 404 -1.74 6.32 33.62
N PRO A 405 -2.99 5.95 33.25
CA PRO A 405 -3.25 4.73 32.49
C PRO A 405 -2.99 4.91 30.99
N TYR A 406 -2.40 3.89 30.38
CA TYR A 406 -2.19 3.75 28.93
C TYR A 406 -2.71 2.40 28.47
N THR A 407 -3.58 2.40 27.45
CA THR A 407 -4.22 1.16 26.97
C THR A 407 -3.21 0.27 26.25
N ALA A 408 -3.50 -1.03 26.17
CA ALA A 408 -2.70 -1.96 25.36
C ALA A 408 -2.55 -1.47 23.90
N ARG A 409 -3.63 -0.97 23.29
CA ARG A 409 -3.60 -0.34 21.95
C ARG A 409 -2.50 0.71 21.84
N ASP A 410 -2.52 1.67 22.74
CA ASP A 410 -1.59 2.80 22.74
C ASP A 410 -0.15 2.34 22.89
N MET A 411 0.08 1.39 23.80
CA MET A 411 1.40 0.81 24.04
C MET A 411 1.92 0.03 22.84
N PHE A 412 1.09 -0.82 22.23
CA PHE A 412 1.45 -1.57 21.02
C PHE A 412 1.70 -0.64 19.82
N ARG A 413 0.88 0.41 19.61
CA ARG A 413 1.15 1.41 18.55
C ARG A 413 2.53 2.06 18.72
N ASN A 414 2.92 2.37 19.96
CA ASN A 414 4.17 3.06 20.26
C ASN A 414 5.43 2.19 20.16
N ASN A 415 5.30 0.88 20.41
CA ASN A 415 6.45 -0.03 20.61
C ASN A 415 6.43 -1.22 19.65
N THR A 416 5.56 -1.21 18.64
CA THR A 416 5.56 -2.22 17.58
C THR A 416 5.49 -1.59 16.19
N THR A 417 5.79 -2.39 15.18
CA THR A 417 5.65 -2.02 13.77
C THR A 417 4.69 -2.96 13.07
N MET A 418 3.72 -2.39 12.34
CA MET A 418 2.90 -3.14 11.39
C MET A 418 3.32 -2.81 9.95
N ALA A 419 3.83 -3.79 9.22
CA ALA A 419 4.33 -3.60 7.86
C ALA A 419 4.48 -4.92 7.08
N VAL A 420 4.71 -4.80 5.78
CA VAL A 420 5.25 -5.87 4.92
C VAL A 420 6.53 -5.39 4.26
N ARG A 421 7.50 -6.27 4.04
CA ARG A 421 8.72 -5.94 3.29
C ARG A 421 9.38 -7.17 2.66
N GLY A 422 10.21 -6.96 1.66
CA GLY A 422 11.08 -8.00 1.12
C GLY A 422 11.68 -7.63 -0.22
N GLN A 423 12.44 -8.55 -0.81
CA GLN A 423 13.00 -8.35 -2.14
C GLN A 423 11.93 -8.55 -3.21
N ALA A 424 11.93 -7.64 -4.18
CA ALA A 424 11.30 -7.81 -5.47
C ALA A 424 12.39 -8.07 -6.52
N ARG A 425 11.96 -8.64 -7.65
CA ARG A 425 12.87 -9.10 -8.71
C ARG A 425 12.85 -8.22 -9.94
N HIS A 426 14.01 -8.13 -10.54
CA HIS A 426 14.27 -7.54 -11.82
C HIS A 426 14.88 -8.59 -12.75
N ASN A 427 14.06 -9.13 -13.65
CA ASN A 427 14.41 -10.19 -14.59
C ASN A 427 14.89 -9.63 -15.95
N THR A 428 14.91 -8.30 -16.12
CA THR A 428 15.25 -7.61 -17.37
C THR A 428 14.55 -8.26 -18.58
N TYR A 429 13.29 -8.61 -18.41
CA TYR A 429 12.54 -9.33 -19.45
C TYR A 429 12.11 -8.36 -20.53
N ASN A 430 12.34 -8.71 -21.80
CA ASN A 430 11.90 -7.93 -22.94
C ASN A 430 10.68 -8.61 -23.57
N SER A 431 9.52 -7.96 -23.46
CA SER A 431 8.28 -8.52 -23.99
C SER A 431 8.18 -8.57 -25.52
N LEU A 432 9.09 -7.94 -26.27
CA LEU A 432 9.04 -7.92 -27.74
C LEU A 432 9.64 -9.18 -28.38
N ASP A 433 10.66 -9.75 -27.75
CA ASP A 433 11.38 -10.94 -28.22
C ASP A 433 11.27 -12.12 -27.24
N GLY A 434 10.69 -11.91 -26.06
CA GLY A 434 10.55 -12.93 -25.03
C GLY A 434 11.85 -13.25 -24.29
N SER A 435 12.91 -12.46 -24.49
CA SER A 435 14.20 -12.66 -23.83
C SER A 435 14.16 -12.23 -22.37
N SER A 436 14.95 -12.89 -21.53
CA SER A 436 15.20 -12.52 -20.13
C SER A 436 16.69 -12.59 -19.82
N SER A 437 17.15 -11.73 -18.93
CA SER A 437 18.50 -11.87 -18.36
C SER A 437 18.62 -13.20 -17.61
N ALA A 438 19.78 -13.86 -17.73
CA ALA A 438 20.13 -15.02 -16.91
C ALA A 438 20.33 -14.65 -15.43
N THR A 439 20.58 -13.37 -15.14
CA THR A 439 20.82 -12.82 -13.80
C THR A 439 19.65 -11.95 -13.37
N THR A 440 19.04 -12.28 -12.23
CA THR A 440 17.98 -11.48 -11.61
C THR A 440 18.58 -10.48 -10.61
N THR A 441 18.41 -9.18 -10.86
CA THR A 441 18.73 -8.15 -9.87
C THR A 441 17.59 -8.02 -8.87
N ARG A 442 17.88 -7.66 -7.61
CA ARG A 442 16.87 -7.56 -6.55
C ARG A 442 16.82 -6.16 -5.97
N TYR A 443 15.63 -5.72 -5.59
CA TYR A 443 15.41 -4.42 -4.95
C TYR A 443 14.44 -4.55 -3.78
N LEU A 444 14.62 -3.75 -2.75
CA LEU A 444 13.78 -3.80 -1.54
C LEU A 444 12.45 -3.07 -1.79
N GLN A 445 11.36 -3.71 -1.40
CA GLN A 445 10.03 -3.11 -1.29
C GLN A 445 9.50 -3.24 0.13
N TYR A 446 8.71 -2.27 0.55
CA TYR A 446 8.03 -2.31 1.82
C TYR A 446 6.80 -1.41 1.84
N THR A 447 5.86 -1.75 2.71
CA THR A 447 4.73 -0.90 3.02
C THR A 447 4.44 -0.97 4.51
N VAL A 448 4.33 0.19 5.15
CA VAL A 448 4.12 0.32 6.60
C VAL A 448 2.73 0.86 6.85
N TYR A 449 2.01 0.25 7.80
CA TYR A 449 0.73 0.74 8.30
C TYR A 449 0.94 1.67 9.49
N TYR A 450 1.72 1.23 10.49
CA TYR A 450 2.25 2.09 11.55
C TYR A 450 3.63 1.62 12.02
N THR A 451 4.43 2.54 12.55
CA THR A 451 5.73 2.23 13.13
C THR A 451 6.20 3.27 14.14
N GLN A 452 7.12 2.87 15.01
CA GLN A 452 8.01 3.79 15.70
C GLN A 452 9.11 4.26 14.73
N THR A 453 9.28 5.57 14.55
CA THR A 453 10.36 6.13 13.72
C THR A 453 11.63 6.37 14.53
N ALA A 454 12.80 6.15 13.92
CA ALA A 454 14.08 6.45 14.55
C ALA A 454 14.29 7.95 14.86
N SER A 455 13.69 8.85 14.09
CA SER A 455 13.87 10.31 14.15
C SER A 455 12.70 11.08 14.79
N GLY A 456 11.59 10.42 15.11
CA GLY A 456 10.37 11.05 15.60
C GLY A 456 9.87 10.40 16.89
N TYR A 457 9.74 11.21 17.93
CA TYR A 457 9.24 10.85 19.25
C TYR A 457 7.71 10.65 19.28
N ASN A 458 7.08 10.07 18.25
CA ASN A 458 5.68 9.63 18.23
C ASN A 458 5.56 8.48 17.22
N PRO A 459 4.72 7.47 17.47
CA PRO A 459 4.43 6.47 16.44
C PRO A 459 3.77 7.15 15.24
N LYS A 460 4.24 6.83 14.03
CA LYS A 460 3.64 7.31 12.79
C LYS A 460 2.64 6.28 12.28
N VAL A 461 1.44 6.76 11.92
CA VAL A 461 0.38 5.99 11.26
C VAL A 461 0.25 6.52 9.83
N TYR A 462 0.29 5.63 8.84
CA TYR A 462 0.48 6.01 7.43
C TYR A 462 -0.77 5.90 6.56
N VAL A 463 -1.87 5.36 7.07
CA VAL A 463 -3.02 4.97 6.23
C VAL A 463 -4.36 5.50 6.75
N SER A 464 -4.40 6.19 7.89
CA SER A 464 -5.68 6.71 8.41
C SER A 464 -6.03 8.08 7.82
N GLY A 465 -7.29 8.23 7.40
CA GLY A 465 -7.86 9.39 6.70
C GLY A 465 -8.10 10.60 7.59
N THR A 466 -8.09 10.44 8.92
CA THR A 466 -8.21 11.55 9.87
C THR A 466 -7.28 11.39 11.07
N GLY A 467 -6.92 12.49 11.75
CA GLY A 467 -6.15 12.42 13.00
C GLY A 467 -6.86 11.68 14.14
N LEU A 468 -8.19 11.55 14.07
CA LEU A 468 -8.98 10.77 15.03
C LEU A 468 -8.81 9.26 14.82
N GLU A 469 -8.73 8.82 13.55
CA GLU A 469 -8.48 7.42 13.21
C GLU A 469 -7.06 6.98 13.60
N ASP A 470 -6.06 7.86 13.48
CA ASP A 470 -4.69 7.58 13.96
C ASP A 470 -4.68 7.18 15.44
N ASN A 471 -5.45 7.90 16.26
CA ASN A 471 -5.56 7.64 17.70
C ASN A 471 -6.26 6.31 18.00
N SER A 472 -7.10 5.82 17.09
CA SER A 472 -7.80 4.55 17.21
C SER A 472 -7.01 3.33 16.71
N THR A 473 -5.85 3.55 16.08
CA THR A 473 -5.01 2.51 15.49
C THR A 473 -4.00 1.95 16.50
N PRO A 474 -3.76 0.63 16.58
CA PRO A 474 -4.57 -0.44 15.99
C PRO A 474 -5.90 -0.66 16.73
N ALA A 475 -6.90 -1.16 16.01
CA ALA A 475 -8.21 -1.49 16.57
C ALA A 475 -8.51 -2.99 16.45
N VAL A 476 -9.26 -3.51 17.44
CA VAL A 476 -9.74 -4.90 17.43
C VAL A 476 -10.82 -5.05 16.36
N GLY A 477 -10.78 -6.13 15.60
CA GLY A 477 -11.76 -6.45 14.54
C GLY A 477 -11.58 -5.66 13.24
N VAL A 478 -10.66 -4.69 13.20
CA VAL A 478 -10.31 -4.01 11.95
C VAL A 478 -9.34 -4.87 11.17
N VAL A 479 -9.76 -5.29 9.97
CA VAL A 479 -8.93 -5.98 8.98
C VAL A 479 -8.08 -4.97 8.21
N ILE A 480 -6.76 -5.17 8.25
CA ILE A 480 -5.79 -4.44 7.44
C ILE A 480 -5.37 -5.36 6.29
N GLN A 481 -5.65 -4.96 5.06
CA GLN A 481 -5.29 -5.70 3.88
C GLN A 481 -4.03 -5.11 3.23
N PHE A 482 -3.01 -5.94 3.03
CA PHE A 482 -1.90 -5.67 2.12
C PHE A 482 -2.13 -6.46 0.83
N LYS A 483 -2.19 -5.77 -0.31
CA LYS A 483 -2.36 -6.41 -1.62
C LYS A 483 -1.56 -5.70 -2.71
N GLN A 484 -0.96 -6.47 -3.61
CA GLN A 484 -0.35 -5.91 -4.81
C GLN A 484 -1.44 -5.72 -5.87
N TRP A 485 -1.63 -4.49 -6.32
CA TRP A 485 -2.57 -4.16 -7.39
C TRP A 485 -1.80 -3.80 -8.65
N LYS A 486 -2.28 -4.31 -9.78
CA LYS A 486 -1.74 -3.92 -11.07
C LYS A 486 -2.13 -2.48 -11.35
N ASN A 487 -1.12 -1.66 -11.66
CA ASN A 487 -1.27 -0.29 -12.14
C ASN A 487 -0.41 -0.09 -13.39
N THR A 488 -1.03 0.30 -14.49
CA THR A 488 -0.44 0.38 -15.83
C THR A 488 -0.35 1.79 -16.39
N VAL A 489 -1.23 2.71 -16.00
CA VAL A 489 -1.29 4.07 -16.54
C VAL A 489 -1.58 5.10 -15.44
N ARG A 490 -1.30 6.37 -15.73
CA ARG A 490 -1.66 7.51 -14.86
C ARG A 490 -2.18 8.67 -15.68
N ALA A 491 -3.19 9.35 -15.17
CA ALA A 491 -3.51 10.74 -15.50
C ALA A 491 -2.67 11.67 -14.62
N VAL A 492 -1.70 12.34 -15.23
CA VAL A 492 -0.64 13.10 -14.54
C VAL A 492 -1.14 14.47 -14.12
N THR A 493 -1.64 15.22 -15.10
CA THR A 493 -2.13 16.59 -14.91
C THR A 493 -2.94 17.01 -16.14
N THR A 494 -3.59 18.16 -16.04
CA THR A 494 -4.32 18.80 -17.13
C THR A 494 -3.95 20.27 -17.22
N GLU A 495 -4.04 20.82 -18.42
CA GLU A 495 -4.01 22.25 -18.71
C GLU A 495 -5.13 22.57 -19.71
N TYR A 496 -5.45 23.85 -19.88
CA TYR A 496 -6.32 24.29 -20.98
C TYR A 496 -5.56 25.19 -21.92
N ARG A 497 -6.02 25.24 -23.16
CA ARG A 497 -5.84 26.42 -23.99
C ARG A 497 -7.16 27.19 -24.07
N VAL A 498 -7.07 28.51 -24.08
CA VAL A 498 -8.18 29.43 -24.28
C VAL A 498 -7.84 30.41 -25.40
N LYS A 499 -8.86 31.12 -25.89
CA LYS A 499 -8.69 32.12 -26.95
C LYS A 499 -8.08 33.40 -26.37
N PRO A 500 -7.25 34.15 -27.12
CA PRO A 500 -6.77 35.45 -26.69
C PRO A 500 -7.92 36.41 -26.36
N ARG A 501 -7.75 37.21 -25.31
CA ARG A 501 -8.71 38.26 -24.93
C ARG A 501 -8.63 39.49 -25.85
N ASP A 502 -7.47 39.72 -26.47
CA ASP A 502 -7.24 40.86 -27.36
C ASP A 502 -8.08 40.75 -28.64
N PRO A 503 -9.03 41.68 -28.89
CA PRO A 503 -9.90 41.66 -30.06
C PRO A 503 -9.16 41.66 -31.40
N ASN A 504 -7.89 42.05 -31.44
CA ASN A 504 -7.07 42.12 -32.65
C ASN A 504 -6.34 40.80 -32.98
N GLN A 505 -6.34 39.81 -32.08
CA GLN A 505 -5.71 38.51 -32.32
C GLN A 505 -6.73 37.48 -32.83
N ALA A 506 -6.30 36.51 -33.64
CA ALA A 506 -7.16 35.42 -34.07
C ALA A 506 -7.76 34.65 -32.88
N ALA A 507 -9.02 34.23 -33.01
CA ALA A 507 -9.80 33.57 -31.95
C ALA A 507 -9.45 32.07 -31.82
N ASP A 508 -8.16 31.76 -31.83
CA ASP A 508 -7.62 30.41 -31.77
C ASP A 508 -7.21 30.03 -30.34
N TYR A 509 -7.24 28.74 -30.00
CA TYR A 509 -6.86 28.23 -28.68
C TYR A 509 -5.33 28.23 -28.47
N THR A 510 -4.77 29.40 -28.17
CA THR A 510 -3.31 29.64 -28.08
C THR A 510 -2.82 30.00 -26.68
N VAL A 511 -3.68 30.55 -25.81
CA VAL A 511 -3.29 30.99 -24.46
C VAL A 511 -3.36 29.82 -23.49
N VAL A 512 -2.26 29.49 -22.84
CA VAL A 512 -2.19 28.37 -21.87
C VAL A 512 -2.71 28.80 -20.51
N VAL A 513 -3.67 28.05 -19.98
CA VAL A 513 -4.08 28.06 -18.57
C VAL A 513 -3.36 26.90 -17.89
N PRO A 514 -2.35 27.17 -17.04
CA PRO A 514 -1.52 26.13 -16.47
C PRO A 514 -2.30 25.32 -15.42
N SER A 515 -1.82 24.11 -15.13
CA SER A 515 -2.50 23.13 -14.27
C SER A 515 -2.92 23.63 -12.88
N GLN A 516 -2.19 24.58 -12.28
CA GLN A 516 -2.55 25.18 -11.00
C GLN A 516 -3.80 26.09 -11.06
N ASN A 517 -4.18 26.55 -12.25
CA ASN A 517 -5.27 27.51 -12.48
C ASN A 517 -6.48 26.88 -13.17
N VAL A 518 -6.49 25.56 -13.37
CA VAL A 518 -7.56 24.85 -14.09
C VAL A 518 -8.81 24.67 -13.24
N ASN A 519 -8.67 24.65 -11.92
CA ASN A 519 -9.78 24.47 -10.99
C ASN A 519 -10.55 25.77 -10.81
N ASN A 520 -11.88 25.67 -10.79
CA ASN A 520 -12.80 26.81 -10.74
C ASN A 520 -12.61 27.79 -11.91
N PHE A 521 -12.10 27.33 -13.06
CA PHE A 521 -11.96 28.19 -14.24
C PHE A 521 -13.35 28.57 -14.79
N GLU A 522 -13.49 29.86 -15.13
CA GLU A 522 -14.73 30.47 -15.58
C GLU A 522 -14.81 30.57 -17.11
N ILE A 523 -15.97 30.20 -17.66
CA ILE A 523 -16.26 30.20 -19.10
C ILE A 523 -17.56 30.97 -19.32
N LEU A 524 -17.59 31.87 -20.30
CA LEU A 524 -18.81 32.60 -20.66
C LEU A 524 -19.46 31.96 -21.89
N ALA A 525 -20.53 31.18 -21.69
CA ALA A 525 -21.21 30.48 -22.76
C ALA A 525 -21.64 31.43 -23.90
N GLY A 526 -21.49 30.97 -25.14
CA GLY A 526 -21.81 31.76 -26.35
C GLY A 526 -20.80 32.86 -26.71
N ASP A 527 -19.84 33.20 -25.84
CA ASP A 527 -18.87 34.28 -26.13
C ASP A 527 -17.74 33.82 -27.06
N GLY A 528 -17.44 34.63 -28.08
CA GLY A 528 -16.43 34.29 -29.10
C GLY A 528 -14.99 34.16 -28.58
N ARG A 529 -14.65 34.74 -27.42
CA ARG A 529 -13.29 34.73 -26.83
C ARG A 529 -13.23 34.11 -25.44
N LEU A 530 -14.28 34.26 -24.65
CA LEU A 530 -14.39 33.72 -23.29
C LEU A 530 -15.19 32.41 -23.22
N GLY A 531 -15.78 31.98 -24.33
CA GLY A 531 -16.78 30.89 -24.36
C GLY A 531 -16.27 29.51 -24.73
N GLY A 532 -15.02 29.19 -24.40
CA GLY A 532 -14.58 27.81 -24.55
C GLY A 532 -13.21 27.51 -23.98
N ILE A 533 -12.97 26.22 -23.78
CA ILE A 533 -11.67 25.67 -23.41
C ILE A 533 -11.29 24.58 -24.40
N GLN A 534 -9.99 24.48 -24.67
CA GLN A 534 -9.39 23.37 -25.36
C GLN A 534 -8.62 22.53 -24.35
N PRO A 535 -9.16 21.39 -23.88
CA PRO A 535 -8.50 20.61 -22.86
C PRO A 535 -7.25 19.91 -23.39
N ILE A 536 -6.21 19.89 -22.56
CA ILE A 536 -4.98 19.15 -22.80
C ILE A 536 -4.65 18.37 -21.52
N ALA A 537 -4.35 17.08 -21.64
CA ALA A 537 -3.96 16.27 -20.51
C ALA A 537 -2.65 15.55 -20.77
N ILE A 538 -1.93 15.26 -19.69
CA ILE A 538 -0.72 14.45 -19.73
C ILE A 538 -0.99 13.13 -19.04
N PHE A 539 -0.54 12.05 -19.65
CA PHE A 539 -0.64 10.69 -19.16
C PHE A 539 0.75 10.06 -19.09
N GLN A 540 0.91 9.05 -18.24
CA GLN A 540 2.15 8.30 -18.11
C GLN A 540 1.87 6.80 -18.23
N ASN A 541 2.71 6.09 -18.97
CA ASN A 541 2.77 4.63 -18.89
C ASN A 541 3.55 4.22 -17.62
N LEU A 542 2.91 3.51 -16.70
CA LEU A 542 3.53 3.01 -15.46
C LEU A 542 3.90 1.53 -15.52
N SER A 543 3.55 0.87 -16.61
CA SER A 543 3.86 -0.53 -16.77
C SER A 543 5.31 -0.77 -17.16
N ASN A 544 5.79 -1.97 -16.85
CA ASN A 544 7.13 -2.43 -17.17
C ASN A 544 7.09 -3.92 -17.51
N ASP A 545 8.15 -4.39 -18.17
CA ASP A 545 8.44 -5.80 -18.38
C ASP A 545 9.55 -6.33 -17.46
N ILE A 546 10.07 -5.50 -16.53
CA ILE A 546 11.12 -5.82 -15.53
C ILE A 546 10.82 -7.08 -14.71
N GLN A 547 9.56 -7.32 -14.32
CA GLN A 547 9.18 -8.50 -13.54
C GLN A 547 8.96 -9.76 -14.40
N GLY A 548 8.81 -9.63 -15.72
CA GLY A 548 8.43 -10.71 -16.63
C GLY A 548 7.01 -11.25 -16.42
N PRO A 549 6.55 -12.24 -17.21
CA PRO A 549 5.15 -12.68 -17.28
C PRO A 549 4.49 -13.14 -15.97
N ARG A 550 5.31 -13.46 -14.95
CA ARG A 550 4.84 -13.90 -13.63
C ARG A 550 4.71 -12.76 -12.61
N GLY A 551 5.13 -11.54 -12.97
CA GLY A 551 5.06 -10.37 -12.11
C GLY A 551 3.64 -9.79 -12.02
N VAL A 552 3.26 -9.29 -10.83
CA VAL A 552 1.95 -8.67 -10.62
C VAL A 552 1.73 -7.44 -11.50
N ASN A 553 2.76 -6.62 -11.73
CA ASN A 553 2.68 -5.42 -12.58
C ASN A 553 3.14 -5.65 -14.02
N TYR A 554 3.31 -6.91 -14.41
CA TYR A 554 3.69 -7.22 -15.78
C TYR A 554 2.57 -6.84 -16.74
N GLN A 555 2.98 -6.11 -17.78
CA GLN A 555 2.19 -5.87 -18.97
C GLN A 555 3.14 -5.94 -20.17
N PRO A 556 2.82 -6.69 -21.24
CA PRO A 556 3.58 -6.62 -22.47
C PRO A 556 3.72 -5.18 -22.98
N GLN A 557 4.96 -4.74 -23.19
CA GLN A 557 5.35 -3.41 -23.66
C GLN A 557 5.65 -3.43 -25.16
N ASN A 558 5.42 -2.35 -25.91
CA ASN A 558 4.85 -1.07 -25.47
C ASN A 558 3.33 -1.16 -25.29
N ILE A 559 2.76 -0.36 -24.38
CA ILE A 559 1.30 -0.39 -24.16
C ILE A 559 0.56 0.60 -25.05
N LYS A 560 -0.69 0.27 -25.36
CA LYS A 560 -1.67 1.18 -25.96
C LYS A 560 -2.71 1.52 -24.93
N PHE A 561 -3.23 2.73 -24.88
CA PHE A 561 -4.32 3.07 -23.97
C PHE A 561 -5.23 4.12 -24.56
N SER A 562 -6.37 4.38 -23.93
CA SER A 562 -7.22 5.50 -24.33
C SER A 562 -7.22 6.58 -23.25
N ALA A 563 -7.33 7.82 -23.67
CA ALA A 563 -7.48 8.98 -22.81
C ALA A 563 -8.89 9.54 -22.97
N ARG A 564 -9.60 9.79 -21.88
CA ARG A 564 -10.94 10.37 -21.88
C ARG A 564 -10.96 11.70 -21.15
N PHE A 565 -11.70 12.64 -21.69
CA PHE A 565 -12.07 13.87 -21.01
C PHE A 565 -13.60 13.97 -20.95
N ARG A 566 -14.16 14.11 -19.76
CA ARG A 566 -15.60 14.13 -19.50
C ARG A 566 -15.97 15.33 -18.63
N ILE A 567 -17.04 16.04 -18.95
CA ILE A 567 -17.61 17.12 -18.14
C ILE A 567 -19.04 16.75 -17.78
N ILE A 568 -19.38 16.87 -16.50
CA ILE A 568 -20.69 16.59 -15.93
C ILE A 568 -21.22 17.87 -15.29
N ASN A 569 -22.48 18.21 -15.57
CA ASN A 569 -23.18 19.27 -14.84
C ASN A 569 -23.51 18.78 -13.43
N ASP A 570 -23.08 19.49 -12.40
CA ASP A 570 -23.29 19.06 -11.01
C ASP A 570 -24.76 19.10 -10.58
N ALA A 571 -25.54 20.02 -11.16
CA ALA A 571 -26.95 20.19 -10.82
C ALA A 571 -27.86 19.15 -11.48
N THR A 572 -27.57 18.74 -12.72
CA THR A 572 -28.39 17.75 -13.44
C THR A 572 -27.81 16.35 -13.47
N GLY A 573 -26.52 16.19 -13.13
CA GLY A 573 -25.79 14.93 -13.29
C GLY A 573 -25.57 14.52 -14.76
N ARG A 574 -25.95 15.35 -15.74
CA ARG A 574 -25.82 15.03 -17.17
C ARG A 574 -24.41 15.25 -17.67
N VAL A 575 -24.01 14.39 -18.61
CA VAL A 575 -22.72 14.51 -19.31
C VAL A 575 -22.86 15.47 -20.48
N VAL A 576 -22.22 16.63 -20.39
CA VAL A 576 -22.29 17.67 -21.43
C VAL A 576 -21.13 17.61 -22.42
N TYR A 577 -20.04 16.95 -22.03
CA TYR A 577 -18.88 16.75 -22.87
C TYR A 577 -18.26 15.39 -22.55
N ASN A 578 -17.90 14.63 -23.58
CA ASN A 578 -17.23 13.34 -23.45
C ASN A 578 -16.44 13.08 -24.73
N ARG A 579 -15.11 13.05 -24.62
CA ARG A 579 -14.22 12.77 -25.75
C ARG A 579 -13.20 11.73 -25.35
N LEU A 580 -12.94 10.81 -26.27
CA LEU A 580 -12.02 9.69 -26.10
C LEU A 580 -10.98 9.76 -27.22
N VAL A 581 -9.70 9.70 -26.88
CA VAL A 581 -8.59 9.64 -27.82
C VAL A 581 -7.86 8.31 -27.60
N ARG A 582 -7.65 7.54 -28.68
CA ARG A 582 -6.91 6.26 -28.62
C ARG A 582 -5.44 6.49 -28.94
N ILE A 583 -4.57 6.07 -28.04
CA ILE A 583 -3.12 6.22 -28.13
C ILE A 583 -2.52 4.87 -28.52
N ASN A 584 -2.07 4.77 -29.78
CA ASN A 584 -1.74 3.48 -30.38
C ASN A 584 -0.29 3.40 -30.87
N SER A 585 0.21 4.43 -31.54
CA SER A 585 1.50 4.39 -32.23
C SER A 585 2.03 5.79 -32.52
N PHE A 586 3.33 5.91 -32.65
CA PHE A 586 4.03 7.15 -32.98
C PHE A 586 4.82 6.95 -34.27
N PHE A 587 4.59 7.83 -35.25
CA PHE A 587 5.32 7.89 -36.52
C PHE A 587 5.92 9.29 -36.67
N SER A 588 6.90 9.44 -37.54
CA SER A 588 7.97 10.47 -37.58
C SER A 588 7.59 11.97 -37.65
N ASP A 589 6.41 12.39 -37.22
CA ASP A 589 6.07 13.79 -37.03
C ASP A 589 5.31 14.00 -35.71
N ASN A 590 6.03 14.48 -34.69
CA ASN A 590 5.46 14.90 -33.39
C ASN A 590 5.17 16.43 -33.36
N SER A 591 5.33 17.12 -34.49
CA SER A 591 5.26 18.59 -34.61
C SER A 591 3.88 19.10 -35.03
N ASN A 592 3.11 18.30 -35.78
CA ASN A 592 1.73 18.64 -36.18
C ASN A 592 0.70 18.14 -35.16
N TRP A 593 0.66 18.82 -34.02
CA TRP A 593 -0.36 18.57 -33.00
C TRP A 593 -1.71 19.13 -33.43
N THR A 594 -2.55 18.26 -34.00
CA THR A 594 -3.93 18.58 -34.39
C THR A 594 -4.92 18.25 -33.28
N VAL A 595 -6.13 18.81 -33.36
CA VAL A 595 -7.23 18.53 -32.43
C VAL A 595 -7.56 17.03 -32.44
N GLY A 596 -7.59 16.40 -31.26
CA GLY A 596 -7.73 14.94 -31.12
C GLY A 596 -6.41 14.16 -31.29
N GLY A 597 -5.30 14.87 -31.51
CA GLY A 597 -3.96 14.31 -31.60
C GLY A 597 -3.28 14.13 -30.23
N TYR A 598 -2.22 13.33 -30.25
CA TYR A 598 -1.39 13.03 -29.09
C TYR A 598 0.08 12.98 -29.49
N ARG A 599 0.97 13.26 -28.54
CA ARG A 599 2.42 13.27 -28.77
C ARG A 599 3.21 12.70 -27.60
N LEU A 600 4.32 12.04 -27.92
CA LEU A 600 5.24 11.46 -26.93
C LEU A 600 6.21 12.52 -26.40
N GLY A 601 6.61 12.43 -25.14
CA GLY A 601 7.57 13.36 -24.56
C GLY A 601 8.03 12.99 -23.16
N THR A 602 8.71 13.96 -22.54
CA THR A 602 9.21 13.90 -21.17
C THR A 602 8.61 15.04 -20.35
N ILE A 603 8.57 14.87 -19.03
CA ILE A 603 8.21 15.94 -18.09
C ILE A 603 9.46 16.37 -17.34
N GLN A 604 9.68 17.67 -17.25
CA GLN A 604 10.65 18.28 -16.35
C GLN A 604 9.94 18.99 -15.20
N VAL A 605 10.41 18.76 -13.98
CA VAL A 605 9.92 19.42 -12.76
C VAL A 605 11.07 20.26 -12.20
N ALA A 606 10.96 21.59 -12.33
CA ALA A 606 12.01 22.53 -11.90
C ALA A 606 11.92 22.89 -10.40
N GLY A 607 11.59 21.91 -9.54
CA GLY A 607 11.40 22.08 -8.10
C GLY A 607 9.93 21.96 -7.64
N ALA A 608 9.71 21.85 -6.32
CA ALA A 608 8.42 21.49 -5.71
C ALA A 608 7.25 22.46 -5.98
N ASN A 609 7.53 23.69 -6.40
CA ASN A 609 6.54 24.76 -6.59
C ASN A 609 6.38 25.20 -8.06
N GLN A 610 7.08 24.57 -9.00
CA GLN A 610 6.99 24.91 -10.43
C GLN A 610 6.09 23.91 -11.14
N PRO A 611 5.19 24.35 -12.04
CA PRO A 611 4.34 23.44 -12.79
C PRO A 611 5.20 22.51 -13.66
N PRO A 612 4.81 21.23 -13.80
CA PRO A 612 5.50 20.30 -14.68
C PRO A 612 5.46 20.81 -16.13
N VAL A 613 6.62 20.85 -16.79
CA VAL A 613 6.73 21.25 -18.19
C VAL A 613 6.87 20.00 -19.05
N PHE A 614 5.95 19.82 -20.00
CA PHE A 614 6.05 18.75 -20.98
C PHE A 614 6.90 19.18 -22.17
N THR A 615 7.90 18.38 -22.51
CA THR A 615 8.76 18.55 -23.67
C THR A 615 8.52 17.41 -24.65
N ALA A 616 8.02 17.73 -25.83
CA ALA A 616 7.78 16.72 -26.87
C ALA A 616 9.11 16.16 -27.41
N THR A 617 9.15 14.86 -27.66
CA THR A 617 10.26 14.22 -28.37
C THR A 617 10.15 14.52 -29.86
N SER A 618 11.14 15.18 -30.46
CA SER A 618 11.08 15.55 -31.89
C SER A 618 12.38 15.19 -32.62
N PRO A 619 12.32 14.42 -33.73
CA PRO A 619 11.13 13.72 -34.25
C PRO A 619 10.67 12.61 -33.28
N ALA A 620 9.41 12.17 -33.37
CA ALA A 620 8.95 11.03 -32.59
C ALA A 620 9.64 9.74 -33.07
N PRO A 621 10.09 8.85 -32.16
CA PRO A 621 10.55 7.52 -32.54
C PRO A 621 9.39 6.69 -33.11
N SER A 622 9.69 5.80 -34.06
CA SER A 622 8.72 4.86 -34.61
C SER A 622 8.40 3.77 -33.59
N LEU A 623 7.27 3.88 -32.89
CA LEU A 623 6.88 2.99 -31.80
C LEU A 623 5.42 2.53 -31.92
N ASN A 624 5.19 1.23 -31.73
CA ASN A 624 3.86 0.63 -31.66
C ASN A 624 3.33 0.65 -30.21
N GLY A 625 3.09 1.85 -29.69
CA GLY A 625 2.60 2.08 -28.33
C GLY A 625 3.54 2.95 -27.51
N VAL A 626 3.17 3.20 -26.27
CA VAL A 626 3.90 4.01 -25.29
C VAL A 626 4.88 3.12 -24.52
N PRO A 627 6.19 3.42 -24.53
CA PRO A 627 7.17 2.65 -23.77
C PRO A 627 7.08 2.92 -22.26
N PRO A 628 7.70 2.07 -21.42
CA PRO A 628 7.70 2.24 -19.96
C PRO A 628 8.12 3.65 -19.51
N TYR A 629 7.38 4.22 -18.56
CA TYR A 629 7.58 5.54 -17.93
C TYR A 629 7.55 6.75 -18.86
N ALA A 630 7.30 6.56 -20.16
CA ALA A 630 7.16 7.67 -21.08
C ALA A 630 5.84 8.40 -20.88
N TYR A 631 5.84 9.69 -21.21
CA TYR A 631 4.69 10.56 -21.08
C TYR A 631 4.04 10.82 -22.43
N VAL A 632 2.73 10.92 -22.44
CA VAL A 632 1.93 11.29 -23.61
C VAL A 632 1.10 12.51 -23.27
N GLN A 633 1.20 13.54 -24.10
CA GLN A 633 0.34 14.70 -24.03
C GLN A 633 -0.78 14.54 -25.08
N VAL A 634 -2.02 14.79 -24.68
CA VAL A 634 -3.22 14.59 -25.50
C VAL A 634 -3.99 15.90 -25.57
N GLN A 635 -4.35 16.35 -26.78
CA GLN A 635 -5.25 17.48 -26.98
C GLN A 635 -6.60 16.94 -27.39
N PHE A 636 -7.62 17.24 -26.60
CA PHE A 636 -8.98 16.82 -26.90
C PHE A 636 -9.60 17.77 -27.95
N PRO A 637 -10.85 17.58 -28.39
CA PRO A 637 -11.62 18.63 -29.05
C PRO A 637 -11.99 19.79 -28.11
N PRO A 638 -12.17 21.04 -28.59
CA PRO A 638 -12.65 22.11 -27.75
C PRO A 638 -14.02 21.80 -27.13
N PHE A 639 -14.26 22.35 -25.94
CA PHE A 639 -15.57 22.44 -25.32
C PHE A 639 -16.02 23.91 -25.37
N GLU A 640 -17.10 24.16 -26.12
CA GLU A 640 -17.69 25.48 -26.30
C GLU A 640 -19.16 25.40 -25.84
N PRO A 641 -19.47 25.80 -24.59
CA PRO A 641 -20.83 25.76 -24.08
C PRO A 641 -21.73 26.80 -24.77
N ASN A 642 -22.98 26.41 -24.97
CA ASN A 642 -24.03 27.20 -25.60
C ASN A 642 -24.91 27.85 -24.53
N GLU A 643 -25.09 29.16 -24.63
CA GLU A 643 -25.89 29.95 -23.69
C GLU A 643 -27.38 29.58 -23.67
N PHE A 644 -27.89 28.95 -24.72
CA PHE A 644 -29.30 28.54 -24.86
C PHE A 644 -29.59 27.12 -24.35
N ILE A 645 -28.58 26.40 -23.85
CA ILE A 645 -28.75 25.03 -23.33
C ILE A 645 -28.54 25.06 -21.81
N ASP A 646 -29.62 24.96 -21.03
CA ASP A 646 -29.56 25.05 -19.56
C ASP A 646 -28.63 24.01 -18.92
N ASP A 647 -28.56 22.80 -19.48
CA ASP A 647 -27.64 21.76 -19.03
C ASP A 647 -26.16 22.17 -19.15
N GLN A 648 -25.83 23.16 -19.98
CA GLN A 648 -24.47 23.66 -20.20
C GLN A 648 -24.13 24.91 -19.36
N ILE A 649 -24.99 25.31 -18.43
CA ILE A 649 -24.78 26.45 -17.51
C ILE A 649 -24.63 25.96 -16.06
N GLY A 650 -23.82 26.68 -15.28
CA GLY A 650 -23.65 26.48 -13.84
C GLY A 650 -22.32 25.83 -13.47
N ARG A 651 -22.33 25.04 -12.38
CA ARG A 651 -21.15 24.35 -11.87
C ARG A 651 -20.98 22.99 -12.53
N PHE A 652 -19.76 22.70 -12.97
CA PHE A 652 -19.41 21.45 -13.63
C PHE A 652 -18.26 20.76 -12.90
N THR A 653 -18.32 19.43 -12.89
CA THR A 653 -17.18 18.60 -12.58
C THR A 653 -16.60 18.02 -13.86
N ALA A 654 -15.32 18.25 -14.09
CA ALA A 654 -14.56 17.70 -15.19
C ALA A 654 -13.63 16.58 -14.71
N TYR A 655 -13.47 15.57 -15.57
CA TYR A 655 -12.72 14.35 -15.34
C TYR A 655 -11.80 14.08 -16.52
N VAL A 656 -10.52 13.94 -16.25
CA VAL A 656 -9.49 13.42 -17.15
C VAL A 656 -9.22 11.99 -16.71
N ILE A 657 -9.44 11.02 -17.58
CA ILE A 657 -9.42 9.60 -17.24
C ILE A 657 -8.49 8.87 -18.20
N ALA A 658 -7.48 8.18 -17.67
CA ALA A 658 -6.72 7.16 -18.36
C ALA A 658 -7.58 5.89 -18.39
N VAL A 659 -7.73 5.30 -19.57
CA VAL A 659 -8.50 4.08 -19.78
C VAL A 659 -7.50 3.00 -20.20
N PRO A 660 -7.07 2.14 -19.27
CA PRO A 660 -6.06 1.09 -19.49
C PRO A 660 -6.64 -0.08 -20.29
N VAL A 661 -6.89 0.17 -21.56
CA VAL A 661 -7.38 -0.79 -22.55
C VAL A 661 -6.48 -0.79 -23.77
N ASP A 662 -6.33 -1.92 -24.44
CA ASP A 662 -5.63 -1.94 -25.72
C ASP A 662 -6.41 -1.21 -26.83
N SER A 663 -5.86 -1.20 -28.04
CA SER A 663 -6.51 -0.59 -29.21
C SER A 663 -7.85 -1.24 -29.60
N ASN A 664 -8.10 -2.46 -29.12
CA ASN A 664 -9.32 -3.23 -29.35
C ASN A 664 -10.35 -3.07 -28.21
N GLY A 665 -10.03 -2.29 -27.17
CA GLY A 665 -10.88 -2.08 -26.00
C GLY A 665 -10.77 -3.19 -24.95
N ILE A 666 -9.78 -4.07 -25.03
CA ILE A 666 -9.52 -5.11 -24.03
C ILE A 666 -8.76 -4.50 -22.85
N GLY A 667 -9.34 -4.55 -21.66
CA GLY A 667 -8.72 -3.99 -20.45
C GLY A 667 -7.46 -4.74 -20.00
N TYR A 668 -6.46 -4.01 -19.50
CA TYR A 668 -5.22 -4.58 -18.96
C TYR A 668 -5.35 -5.18 -17.56
N LYS A 669 -6.58 -5.24 -17.03
CA LYS A 669 -6.85 -5.54 -15.62
C LYS A 669 -6.06 -4.62 -14.69
N ASP A 670 -5.83 -3.39 -15.16
CA ASP A 670 -5.48 -2.30 -14.27
C ASP A 670 -6.64 -2.14 -13.30
N MET A 671 -6.31 -2.08 -12.03
CA MET A 671 -7.32 -1.94 -11.03
C MET A 671 -7.27 -0.53 -10.46
N TRP A 672 -6.22 0.27 -10.60
CA TRP A 672 -5.96 1.42 -9.71
C TRP A 672 -6.69 2.74 -10.09
N PRO A 673 -7.78 3.15 -9.39
CA PRO A 673 -8.66 4.21 -9.87
C PRO A 673 -8.17 5.62 -9.55
N PHE A 674 -7.32 5.77 -8.53
CA PHE A 674 -6.89 7.08 -8.02
C PHE A 674 -5.78 7.71 -8.88
N ASP A 675 -5.06 6.91 -9.64
CA ASP A 675 -3.97 7.37 -10.51
C ASP A 675 -4.46 7.56 -11.95
N ASP A 676 -5.50 6.83 -12.33
CA ASP A 676 -6.10 6.92 -13.66
C ASP A 676 -6.96 8.18 -13.85
N THR A 677 -7.36 8.88 -12.79
CA THR A 677 -8.31 10.00 -12.91
C THR A 677 -7.85 11.29 -12.24
N VAL A 678 -7.89 12.40 -12.98
CA VAL A 678 -7.78 13.77 -12.45
C VAL A 678 -9.14 14.44 -12.52
N LYS A 679 -9.58 15.05 -11.42
CA LYS A 679 -10.85 15.79 -11.28
C LYS A 679 -10.59 17.25 -10.89
N PHE A 680 -11.44 18.15 -11.38
CA PHE A 680 -11.47 19.58 -11.05
C PHE A 680 -12.85 20.17 -11.42
N ARG A 681 -13.11 21.40 -10.97
CA ARG A 681 -14.35 22.13 -11.22
C ARG A 681 -14.18 23.18 -12.31
N LEU A 682 -15.28 23.44 -13.03
CA LEU A 682 -15.44 24.53 -13.99
C LEU A 682 -16.74 25.28 -13.67
N PHE A 683 -16.77 26.57 -13.99
CA PHE A 683 -17.98 27.39 -13.91
C PHE A 683 -18.31 27.92 -15.30
N VAL A 684 -19.52 27.62 -15.77
CA VAL A 684 -20.04 28.17 -17.02
C VAL A 684 -21.13 29.16 -16.72
N MET A 685 -20.91 30.40 -17.12
CA MET A 685 -21.80 31.53 -16.94
C MET A 685 -22.54 31.84 -18.24
N ARG A 686 -23.73 32.41 -18.12
CA ARG A 686 -24.48 32.98 -19.24
C ARG A 686 -24.61 34.48 -19.06
N ARG A 687 -24.60 35.24 -20.17
CA ARG A 687 -24.89 36.66 -20.11
C ARG A 687 -26.40 36.85 -19.93
N LEU A 688 -26.79 37.60 -18.89
CA LEU A 688 -28.19 37.98 -18.70
C LEU A 688 -28.54 39.17 -19.60
N SER A 689 -29.75 39.17 -20.16
CA SER A 689 -30.26 40.27 -20.97
C SER A 689 -30.57 41.52 -20.15
N GLN A 690 -30.79 41.37 -18.84
CA GLN A 690 -31.01 42.45 -17.87
C GLN A 690 -30.36 42.06 -16.54
N LEU A 691 -29.75 43.02 -15.86
CA LEU A 691 -29.26 42.85 -14.49
C LEU A 691 -30.46 42.99 -13.55
N ASN A 692 -30.77 41.96 -12.76
CA ASN A 692 -31.79 42.05 -11.72
C ASN A 692 -31.08 41.93 -10.37
N GLU A 693 -31.03 43.02 -9.60
CA GLU A 693 -30.31 43.11 -8.32
C GLU A 693 -31.05 42.45 -7.14
N ASP A 694 -32.08 41.62 -7.40
CA ASP A 694 -32.77 40.90 -6.32
C ASP A 694 -32.05 39.57 -6.07
N VAL A 695 -31.50 39.40 -4.85
CA VAL A 695 -30.73 38.23 -4.36
C VAL A 695 -31.59 36.95 -4.25
N ARG A 696 -32.69 36.87 -5.02
CA ARG A 696 -33.75 35.86 -4.96
C ARG A 696 -33.85 35.01 -6.22
N GLU A 697 -33.21 35.40 -7.31
CA GLU A 697 -33.22 34.61 -8.54
C GLU A 697 -32.12 33.55 -8.50
N TYR A 698 -32.53 32.32 -8.25
CA TYR A 698 -31.76 31.12 -8.55
C TYR A 698 -32.20 30.60 -9.91
N HIS A 699 -31.27 30.06 -10.69
CA HIS A 699 -31.66 29.27 -11.86
C HIS A 699 -31.93 27.84 -11.42
N VAL A 700 -33.14 27.35 -11.67
CA VAL A 700 -33.51 25.96 -11.37
C VAL A 700 -33.14 25.11 -12.56
N VAL A 701 -32.04 24.37 -12.41
CA VAL A 701 -31.54 23.45 -13.44
C VAL A 701 -31.69 22.04 -12.90
N GLY A 702 -32.55 21.24 -13.54
CA GLY A 702 -32.87 19.88 -13.09
C GLY A 702 -33.55 19.80 -11.70
N GLY A 703 -34.22 20.87 -11.26
CA GLY A 703 -34.87 20.94 -9.94
C GLY A 703 -33.98 21.50 -8.82
N ASN A 704 -32.72 21.80 -9.09
CA ASN A 704 -31.78 22.36 -8.12
C ASN A 704 -31.56 23.86 -8.37
N ALA A 705 -31.67 24.66 -7.31
CA ALA A 705 -31.43 26.10 -7.33
C ALA A 705 -29.92 26.40 -7.41
N ILE A 706 -29.47 27.01 -8.50
CA ILE A 706 -28.09 27.46 -8.70
C ILE A 706 -28.04 28.98 -8.53
N PRO A 707 -27.12 29.54 -7.72
CA PRO A 707 -26.92 30.99 -7.62
C PRO A 707 -26.50 31.58 -8.96
N SER A 708 -27.13 32.68 -9.38
CA SER A 708 -26.75 33.41 -10.59
C SER A 708 -25.78 34.55 -10.28
N VAL A 709 -24.63 34.27 -9.66
CA VAL A 709 -23.47 35.19 -9.64
C VAL A 709 -22.18 34.42 -9.43
#